data_AF-A0A5C7XR49-F1
#
_entry.id   AF-A0A5C7XR49-F1
#
_cell.length_a   1.000
_cell.length_b   1.000
_cell.length_c   1.000
_cell.angle_alpha   90.00
_cell.angle_beta   90.00
_cell.angle_gamma   90.00
#
_symmetry.space_group_name_H-M   'P 1'
#
loop_
_entity.id
_entity.type
_entity.pdbx_description
1 polymer ?
#
loop_
_entity_poly.entity_id
_entity_poly.type
_entity_poly.pdbx_seq_one_letter_code
_entity_poly.pdbx_strand_id
1 'polypeptide(L)'
;MTATPVAAHRPPAPLHHSPERVWKQLTRLIAAPGRSRMRLWNPETEKFSDTAKRTDRLPTRPAAVYLYNHGRTQLLWLDFDAKRHGTEAVDADIAAATSWISDCGGVVVTDRSTSGGGHLLCPLAIGTAASCDEMTQLVRLLAARLPTLDITPNTNPETGCMTPPGSPCREGGYRQLTGTLDDAVEAFTARSAPDLLPRLYMLLGALKPSPRHAGASITAPADEDTYTHGIGDDRRLTPSYVRDEPLPPAVARYATHGVISDSRPTWQSNHEPRQSVVVHAIARGHSLSTLRDMIAPGGPWHQGLGPAYQRYHHRADQALARDVTKAFTWLITNVLKSSPPRHKNKYTQGGQPEGPRGPKELRDWLANALAWADREFRGKRYRWTVYAVLQAMAFHALVAGERRSGSWLVGVGGRTLSLGCGLLSEDSVWRVLADLRERPGAPLVLARRHVGTEADVYALTSHNRVTTDPSKAERVRIEPVHDAWIVLGHHLRRIYELVVQHGLTNKADLYAAAAVPRATGDTMVIDLEIAGLLRREGRGRVTRGEVSLDAIADRQRVDDHRAERIQRYQAERAAWRNWLVERDRIRNNGPATDIRIPSTRPVSVATGPDELVERAYLELVLATGPPPLDDTEIEREAIELVAAVLGGSIVAA
;
A
#
# COMPACT_ATOMS: atom_id res chain seq x y z
N MET A 1 -38.71 -36.35 -44.39
CA MET A 1 -38.51 -35.37 -43.30
C MET A 1 -37.03 -35.42 -42.92
N THR A 2 -36.25 -34.50 -43.47
CA THR A 2 -34.80 -34.41 -43.30
C THR A 2 -34.49 -33.44 -42.17
N ALA A 3 -33.72 -33.93 -41.19
CA ALA A 3 -33.32 -33.18 -39.99
C ALA A 3 -32.36 -32.03 -40.34
N THR A 4 -32.66 -30.85 -39.83
CA THR A 4 -31.83 -29.63 -39.94
C THR A 4 -30.69 -29.70 -38.92
N PRO A 5 -29.43 -29.44 -39.30
CA PRO A 5 -28.32 -29.49 -38.35
C PRO A 5 -28.30 -28.23 -37.47
N VAL A 6 -28.07 -28.45 -36.17
CA VAL A 6 -27.89 -27.42 -35.14
C VAL A 6 -26.60 -26.64 -35.45
N ALA A 7 -26.73 -25.31 -35.60
CA ALA A 7 -25.60 -24.42 -35.83
C ALA A 7 -24.67 -24.40 -34.61
N ALA A 8 -23.40 -24.73 -34.82
CA ALA A 8 -22.35 -24.60 -33.83
C ALA A 8 -22.22 -23.13 -33.38
N HIS A 9 -22.22 -22.91 -32.05
CA HIS A 9 -22.03 -21.61 -31.43
C HIS A 9 -20.61 -21.11 -31.76
N ARG A 10 -20.52 -20.18 -32.71
CA ARG A 10 -19.26 -19.53 -33.09
C ARG A 10 -18.88 -18.55 -31.96
N PRO A 11 -17.65 -18.61 -31.39
CA PRO A 11 -17.24 -17.61 -30.40
C PRO A 11 -17.31 -16.20 -31.02
N PRO A 12 -17.69 -15.17 -30.25
CA PRO A 12 -17.72 -13.80 -30.74
C PRO A 12 -16.33 -13.40 -31.26
N ALA A 13 -16.29 -12.66 -32.37
CA ALA A 13 -15.05 -12.15 -32.93
C ALA A 13 -14.31 -11.28 -31.90
N PRO A 14 -12.97 -11.38 -31.78
CA PRO A 14 -12.21 -10.60 -30.82
C PRO A 14 -12.41 -9.10 -31.07
N LEU A 15 -12.84 -8.38 -30.03
CA LEU A 15 -12.92 -6.93 -30.04
C LEU A 15 -11.50 -6.36 -30.01
N HIS A 16 -10.95 -6.05 -31.18
CA HIS A 16 -9.61 -5.48 -31.28
C HIS A 16 -9.61 -4.01 -30.82
N HIS A 17 -9.27 -3.79 -29.55
CA HIS A 17 -8.97 -2.46 -29.02
C HIS A 17 -7.52 -2.07 -29.33
N SER A 18 -7.28 -0.80 -29.68
CA SER A 18 -5.92 -0.29 -29.85
C SER A 18 -5.13 -0.45 -28.53
N PRO A 19 -3.92 -1.03 -28.56
CA PRO A 19 -3.13 -1.28 -27.34
C PRO A 19 -2.77 0.03 -26.63
N GLU A 20 -2.58 1.12 -27.37
CA GLU A 20 -2.35 2.45 -26.80
C GLU A 20 -3.53 2.93 -25.97
N ARG A 21 -4.76 2.73 -26.46
CA ARG A 21 -5.96 3.13 -25.75
C ARG A 21 -6.19 2.27 -24.50
N VAL A 22 -5.97 0.96 -24.60
CA VAL A 22 -6.10 0.02 -23.47
C VAL A 22 -5.09 0.34 -22.38
N TRP A 23 -3.81 0.47 -22.75
CA TRP A 23 -2.73 0.83 -21.83
C TRP A 23 -3.03 2.14 -21.09
N LYS A 24 -3.40 3.19 -21.85
CA LYS A 24 -3.68 4.51 -21.30
C LYS A 24 -4.79 4.50 -20.25
N GLN A 25 -5.84 3.71 -20.47
CA GLN A 25 -6.99 3.67 -19.57
C GLN A 25 -6.77 2.74 -18.37
N LEU A 26 -6.21 1.53 -18.59
CA LEU A 26 -6.19 0.48 -17.58
C LEU A 26 -4.93 0.48 -16.71
N THR A 27 -3.75 0.79 -17.27
CA THR A 27 -2.47 0.64 -16.55
C THR A 27 -2.44 1.40 -15.23
N ARG A 28 -3.08 2.58 -15.19
CA ARG A 28 -3.17 3.39 -13.98
C ARG A 28 -4.13 2.84 -12.93
N LEU A 29 -5.23 2.23 -13.37
CA LEU A 29 -6.23 1.61 -12.51
C LEU A 29 -5.72 0.29 -11.87
N ILE A 30 -4.86 -0.41 -12.60
CA ILE A 30 -4.25 -1.69 -12.23
C ILE A 30 -3.08 -1.51 -11.27
N ALA A 31 -2.19 -0.55 -11.57
CA ALA A 31 -0.94 -0.40 -10.84
C ALA A 31 -1.18 -0.05 -9.36
N ALA A 32 -0.38 -0.65 -8.47
CA ALA A 32 -0.50 -0.42 -7.04
C ALA A 32 -0.51 1.08 -6.68
N PRO A 33 -1.43 1.54 -5.80
CA PRO A 33 -1.54 2.95 -5.43
C PRO A 33 -0.22 3.54 -4.97
N GLY A 34 0.08 4.77 -5.38
CA GLY A 34 1.32 5.49 -5.03
C GLY A 34 2.57 5.06 -5.81
N ARG A 35 2.58 3.91 -6.51
CA ARG A 35 3.71 3.50 -7.35
C ARG A 35 3.73 4.29 -8.65
N SER A 36 4.75 5.15 -8.79
CA SER A 36 4.97 5.94 -10.02
C SER A 36 5.99 5.34 -10.99
N ARG A 37 6.56 4.17 -10.65
CA ARG A 37 7.50 3.43 -11.50
C ARG A 37 6.88 2.11 -11.95
N MET A 38 7.38 1.61 -13.08
CA MET A 38 7.11 0.31 -13.67
C MET A 38 8.44 -0.37 -14.00
N ARG A 39 8.42 -1.68 -14.20
CA ARG A 39 9.58 -2.46 -14.61
C ARG A 39 9.53 -2.69 -16.11
N LEU A 40 10.69 -2.63 -16.77
CA LEU A 40 10.83 -2.86 -18.19
C LEU A 40 11.62 -4.15 -18.42
N TRP A 41 11.27 -4.87 -19.48
CA TRP A 41 12.03 -6.02 -19.91
C TRP A 41 13.43 -5.59 -20.36
N ASN A 42 14.44 -6.25 -19.80
CA ASN A 42 15.83 -6.12 -20.18
C ASN A 42 16.25 -7.42 -20.91
N PRO A 43 16.59 -7.34 -22.21
CA PRO A 43 17.00 -8.49 -23.01
C PRO A 43 18.27 -9.19 -22.50
N GLU A 44 19.22 -8.46 -21.92
CA GLU A 44 20.50 -9.00 -21.46
C GLU A 44 20.32 -9.88 -20.22
N THR A 45 19.44 -9.48 -19.31
CA THR A 45 19.17 -10.23 -18.06
C THR A 45 18.00 -11.19 -18.18
N GLU A 46 17.29 -11.19 -19.32
CA GLU A 46 16.04 -11.91 -19.57
C GLU A 46 15.02 -11.75 -18.42
N LYS A 47 14.98 -10.54 -17.83
CA LYS A 47 14.15 -10.22 -16.67
C LYS A 47 13.58 -8.82 -16.80
N PHE A 48 12.53 -8.56 -16.03
CA PHE A 48 12.00 -7.20 -15.84
C PHE A 48 12.91 -6.38 -14.90
N SER A 49 14.22 -6.28 -15.14
CA SER A 49 15.18 -5.66 -14.20
C SER A 49 15.26 -4.14 -14.33
N ASP A 50 15.06 -3.59 -15.53
CA ASP A 50 15.05 -2.16 -15.78
C ASP A 50 13.84 -1.48 -15.12
N THR A 51 13.96 -0.17 -14.82
CA THR A 51 12.85 0.59 -14.27
C THR A 51 12.65 1.92 -14.99
N ALA A 52 11.38 2.27 -15.22
CA ALA A 52 10.99 3.55 -15.82
C ALA A 52 9.81 4.17 -15.08
N LYS A 53 9.58 5.46 -15.30
CA LYS A 53 8.37 6.14 -14.81
C LYS A 53 7.15 5.54 -15.52
N ARG A 54 6.08 5.25 -14.77
CA ARG A 54 4.78 4.88 -15.34
C ARG A 54 4.22 6.07 -16.12
N THR A 55 3.79 5.84 -17.36
CA THR A 55 3.21 6.89 -18.21
C THR A 55 1.98 6.38 -18.96
N ASP A 56 1.15 7.31 -19.39
CA ASP A 56 -0.04 7.03 -20.20
C ASP A 56 0.31 6.68 -21.66
N ARG A 57 1.56 6.92 -22.08
CA ARG A 57 2.06 6.51 -23.39
C ARG A 57 2.46 5.05 -23.35
N LEU A 58 2.03 4.30 -24.37
CA LEU A 58 2.42 2.91 -24.54
C LEU A 58 3.95 2.79 -24.64
N PRO A 59 4.60 1.95 -23.81
CA PRO A 59 6.03 1.74 -23.86
C PRO A 59 6.45 0.98 -25.12
N THR A 60 7.68 1.20 -25.58
CA THR A 60 8.26 0.47 -26.72
C THR A 60 8.76 -0.93 -26.35
N ARG A 61 9.01 -1.17 -25.06
CA ARG A 61 9.46 -2.45 -24.50
C ARG A 61 8.35 -3.06 -23.65
N PRO A 62 8.29 -4.39 -23.48
CA PRO A 62 7.39 -5.02 -22.52
C PRO A 62 7.53 -4.37 -21.15
N ALA A 63 6.39 -3.96 -20.57
CA ALA A 63 6.37 -3.13 -19.39
C ALA A 63 5.40 -3.70 -18.35
N ALA A 64 5.93 -4.00 -17.16
CA ALA A 64 5.19 -4.61 -16.07
C ALA A 64 4.97 -3.61 -14.94
N VAL A 65 3.78 -3.62 -14.34
CA VAL A 65 3.48 -2.82 -13.14
C VAL A 65 3.65 -3.66 -11.88
N TYR A 66 4.06 -3.02 -10.79
CA TYR A 66 4.21 -3.68 -9.50
C TYR A 66 2.84 -4.10 -8.94
N LEU A 67 2.79 -5.31 -8.36
CA LEU A 67 1.61 -5.82 -7.67
C LEU A 67 1.44 -5.16 -6.30
N TYR A 68 2.56 -4.89 -5.61
CA TYR A 68 2.55 -4.45 -4.22
C TYR A 68 3.11 -3.04 -4.05
N ASN A 69 2.49 -2.28 -3.15
CA ASN A 69 3.08 -1.09 -2.54
C ASN A 69 3.10 -1.28 -1.03
N HIS A 70 4.25 -1.06 -0.39
CA HIS A 70 4.44 -1.33 1.05
C HIS A 70 3.92 -2.72 1.48
N GLY A 71 4.22 -3.77 0.68
CA GLY A 71 3.82 -5.14 0.99
C GLY A 71 2.32 -5.45 0.84
N ARG A 72 1.51 -4.51 0.31
CA ARG A 72 0.07 -4.66 0.13
C ARG A 72 -0.38 -4.39 -1.30
N THR A 73 -1.45 -5.06 -1.71
CA THR A 73 -2.08 -4.96 -3.04
C THR A 73 -3.58 -4.71 -2.92
N GLN A 74 -4.15 -4.05 -3.92
CA GLN A 74 -5.61 -3.87 -4.09
C GLN A 74 -6.15 -4.73 -5.24
N LEU A 75 -5.37 -5.70 -5.69
CA LEU A 75 -5.63 -6.50 -6.87
C LEU A 75 -5.21 -7.95 -6.62
N LEU A 76 -6.11 -8.89 -6.89
CA LEU A 76 -5.76 -10.28 -7.12
C LEU A 76 -5.44 -10.44 -8.60
N TRP A 77 -4.17 -10.69 -8.92
CA TRP A 77 -3.70 -10.84 -10.30
C TRP A 77 -3.07 -12.22 -10.47
N LEU A 78 -3.69 -13.05 -11.30
CA LEU A 78 -3.28 -14.43 -11.57
C LEU A 78 -2.65 -14.50 -12.96
N ASP A 79 -1.48 -15.14 -13.06
CA ASP A 79 -0.72 -15.33 -14.30
C ASP A 79 -0.75 -16.79 -14.73
N PHE A 80 -1.29 -17.08 -15.91
CA PHE A 80 -1.44 -18.43 -16.43
C PHE A 80 -0.53 -18.64 -17.64
N ASP A 81 0.39 -19.61 -17.53
CA ASP A 81 1.42 -19.89 -18.54
C ASP A 81 1.05 -21.13 -19.38
N ALA A 82 1.03 -20.94 -20.70
CA ALA A 82 0.73 -21.99 -21.67
C ALA A 82 1.90 -22.96 -21.93
N LYS A 83 3.14 -22.63 -21.53
CA LYS A 83 4.34 -23.40 -21.91
C LYS A 83 4.30 -24.89 -21.54
N ARG A 84 3.67 -25.25 -20.41
CA ARG A 84 3.68 -26.63 -19.90
C ARG A 84 2.44 -27.44 -20.29
N HIS A 85 1.28 -26.80 -20.40
CA HIS A 85 -0.01 -27.49 -20.52
C HIS A 85 -0.81 -27.05 -21.76
N GLY A 86 -0.31 -26.10 -22.54
CA GLY A 86 -0.96 -25.58 -23.74
C GLY A 86 -2.05 -24.53 -23.45
N THR A 87 -2.49 -23.86 -24.51
CA THR A 87 -3.49 -22.78 -24.44
C THR A 87 -4.86 -23.26 -23.96
N GLU A 88 -5.29 -24.46 -24.36
CA GLU A 88 -6.60 -25.00 -23.94
C GLU A 88 -6.68 -25.22 -22.43
N ALA A 89 -5.58 -25.65 -21.79
CA ALA A 89 -5.52 -25.78 -20.33
C ALA A 89 -5.55 -24.41 -19.64
N VAL A 90 -4.89 -23.40 -20.21
CA VAL A 90 -4.96 -22.01 -19.71
C VAL A 90 -6.39 -21.49 -19.79
N ASP A 91 -7.12 -21.78 -20.88
CA ASP A 91 -8.52 -21.38 -21.05
C ASP A 91 -9.41 -22.01 -19.99
N ALA A 92 -9.23 -23.30 -19.73
CA ALA A 92 -9.97 -24.03 -18.71
C ALA A 92 -9.69 -23.47 -17.30
N ASP A 93 -8.43 -23.20 -16.97
CA ASP A 93 -8.04 -22.67 -15.67
C ASP A 93 -8.54 -21.23 -15.45
N ILE A 94 -8.45 -20.37 -16.47
CA ILE A 94 -9.01 -19.01 -16.41
C ILE A 94 -10.53 -19.05 -16.23
N ALA A 95 -11.23 -19.95 -16.93
CA ALA A 95 -12.68 -20.11 -16.80
C ALA A 95 -13.07 -20.59 -15.39
N ALA A 96 -12.35 -21.58 -14.84
CA ALA A 96 -12.56 -22.07 -13.48
C ALA A 96 -12.31 -20.97 -12.43
N ALA A 97 -11.19 -20.26 -12.54
CA ALA A 97 -10.85 -19.16 -11.63
C ALA A 97 -11.86 -18.02 -11.71
N THR A 98 -12.32 -17.67 -12.92
CA THR A 98 -13.36 -16.65 -13.14
C THR A 98 -14.66 -17.05 -12.44
N SER A 99 -15.11 -18.29 -12.63
CA SER A 99 -16.31 -18.83 -11.96
C SER A 99 -16.21 -18.74 -10.44
N TRP A 100 -15.09 -19.18 -9.86
CA TRP A 100 -14.87 -19.14 -8.41
C TRP A 100 -14.83 -17.73 -7.84
N ILE A 101 -14.17 -16.80 -8.52
CA ILE A 101 -14.06 -15.41 -8.09
C ILE A 101 -15.43 -14.72 -8.20
N SER A 102 -16.15 -14.92 -9.30
CA SER A 102 -17.50 -14.37 -9.49
C SER A 102 -18.51 -14.94 -8.47
N ASP A 103 -18.48 -16.24 -8.18
CA ASP A 103 -19.26 -16.88 -7.10
C ASP A 103 -19.01 -16.21 -5.74
N CYS A 104 -17.81 -15.67 -5.53
CA CYS A 104 -17.39 -14.98 -4.32
C CYS A 104 -17.67 -13.46 -4.36
N GLY A 105 -18.39 -12.94 -5.36
CA GLY A 105 -18.69 -11.51 -5.50
C GLY A 105 -17.55 -10.70 -6.11
N GLY A 106 -16.60 -11.35 -6.78
CA GLY A 106 -15.52 -10.69 -7.50
C GLY A 106 -15.93 -10.27 -8.91
N VAL A 107 -15.45 -9.11 -9.33
CA VAL A 107 -15.47 -8.70 -10.75
C VAL A 107 -14.13 -9.05 -11.39
N VAL A 108 -14.17 -9.54 -12.62
CA VAL A 108 -13.00 -10.12 -13.30
C VAL A 108 -12.75 -9.43 -14.63
N VAL A 109 -11.48 -9.12 -14.89
CA VAL A 109 -10.95 -8.66 -16.18
C VAL A 109 -9.89 -9.66 -16.62
N THR A 110 -9.92 -10.09 -17.88
CA THR A 110 -8.92 -11.03 -18.41
C THR A 110 -8.21 -10.49 -19.64
N ASP A 111 -6.96 -10.91 -19.82
CA ASP A 111 -6.19 -10.66 -21.04
C ASP A 111 -5.50 -11.91 -21.55
N ARG A 112 -4.99 -11.83 -22.78
CA ARG A 112 -4.21 -12.86 -23.46
C ARG A 112 -2.87 -12.33 -23.93
N SER A 113 -1.81 -13.13 -23.75
CA SER A 113 -0.53 -12.87 -24.39
C SER A 113 -0.49 -13.48 -25.79
N THR A 114 0.50 -13.08 -26.59
CA THR A 114 0.75 -13.67 -27.91
C THR A 114 1.35 -15.07 -27.84
N SER A 115 1.89 -15.46 -26.69
CA SER A 115 2.41 -16.80 -26.41
C SER A 115 1.33 -17.83 -26.04
N GLY A 116 0.06 -17.43 -25.97
CA GLY A 116 -1.05 -18.31 -25.57
C GLY A 116 -1.35 -18.33 -24.06
N GLY A 117 -0.52 -17.69 -23.25
CA GLY A 117 -0.81 -17.44 -21.83
C GLY A 117 -1.90 -16.38 -21.63
N GLY A 118 -2.27 -16.15 -20.38
CA GLY A 118 -3.32 -15.18 -20.05
C GLY A 118 -3.26 -14.71 -18.61
N HIS A 119 -3.91 -13.57 -18.35
CA HIS A 119 -4.07 -13.04 -17.01
C HIS A 119 -5.52 -13.01 -16.59
N LEU A 120 -5.75 -13.16 -15.29
CA LEU A 120 -6.98 -12.81 -14.61
C LEU A 120 -6.69 -11.73 -13.57
N LEU A 121 -7.36 -10.59 -13.69
CA LEU A 121 -7.27 -9.45 -12.81
C LEU A 121 -8.61 -9.29 -12.08
N CYS A 122 -8.58 -9.32 -10.75
CA CYS A 122 -9.75 -9.15 -9.90
C CYS A 122 -9.49 -8.01 -8.91
N PRO A 123 -9.96 -6.78 -9.19
CA PRO A 123 -9.77 -5.66 -8.29
C PRO A 123 -10.53 -5.90 -6.99
N LEU A 124 -9.83 -5.80 -5.86
CA LEU A 124 -10.44 -5.90 -4.53
C LEU A 124 -11.41 -4.73 -4.33
N ALA A 125 -12.36 -4.91 -3.41
CA ALA A 125 -13.38 -3.90 -3.11
C ALA A 125 -12.81 -2.52 -2.87
N ILE A 126 -13.64 -1.49 -3.09
CA ILE A 126 -13.25 -0.10 -2.80
C ILE A 126 -12.78 -0.04 -1.36
N GLY A 127 -11.49 0.21 -1.20
CA GLY A 127 -10.91 0.21 0.11
C GLY A 127 -10.69 -1.17 0.74
N THR A 128 -10.31 -2.16 -0.03
CA THR A 128 -9.75 -3.39 0.53
C THR A 128 -8.33 -3.54 0.01
N ALA A 129 -7.42 -3.94 0.89
CA ALA A 129 -6.04 -4.26 0.52
C ALA A 129 -5.60 -5.54 1.25
N ALA A 130 -4.88 -6.40 0.53
CA ALA A 130 -4.34 -7.65 1.04
C ALA A 130 -2.82 -7.57 1.13
N SER A 131 -2.24 -8.16 2.17
CA SER A 131 -0.80 -8.34 2.33
C SER A 131 -0.25 -9.41 1.39
N CYS A 132 1.04 -9.35 1.09
CA CYS A 132 1.73 -10.38 0.31
C CYS A 132 1.61 -11.77 0.94
N ASP A 133 1.55 -11.89 2.27
CA ASP A 133 1.39 -13.18 2.96
C ASP A 133 0.00 -13.76 2.75
N GLU A 134 -1.06 -12.94 2.87
CA GLU A 134 -2.43 -13.34 2.54
C GLU A 134 -2.48 -13.79 1.08
N MET A 135 -2.02 -12.94 0.16
CA MET A 135 -1.99 -13.26 -1.27
C MET A 135 -1.21 -14.54 -1.57
N THR A 136 -0.04 -14.73 -0.96
CA THR A 136 0.80 -15.94 -1.12
C THR A 136 0.05 -17.19 -0.72
N GLN A 137 -0.67 -17.17 0.41
CA GLN A 137 -1.48 -18.31 0.83
C GLN A 137 -2.59 -18.58 -0.17
N LEU A 138 -3.28 -17.53 -0.60
CA LEU A 138 -4.39 -17.64 -1.55
C LEU A 138 -3.94 -18.21 -2.89
N VAL A 139 -2.88 -17.68 -3.49
CA VAL A 139 -2.40 -18.14 -4.80
C VAL A 139 -1.83 -19.56 -4.74
N ARG A 140 -1.27 -19.99 -3.60
CA ARG A 140 -0.86 -21.40 -3.41
C ARG A 140 -2.06 -22.35 -3.40
N LEU A 141 -3.15 -21.94 -2.75
CA LEU A 141 -4.39 -22.72 -2.76
C LEU A 141 -4.99 -22.82 -4.16
N LEU A 142 -4.95 -21.71 -4.91
CA LEU A 142 -5.37 -21.66 -6.31
C LEU A 142 -4.47 -22.53 -7.21
N ALA A 143 -3.14 -22.44 -7.07
CA ALA A 143 -2.19 -23.19 -7.90
C ALA A 143 -2.24 -24.71 -7.64
N ALA A 144 -2.63 -25.12 -6.44
CA ALA A 144 -2.92 -26.54 -6.16
C ALA A 144 -4.13 -27.08 -6.97
N ARG A 145 -4.89 -26.21 -7.64
CA ARG A 145 -6.14 -26.54 -8.34
C ARG A 145 -6.17 -26.03 -9.79
N LEU A 146 -5.22 -25.17 -10.17
CA LEU A 146 -5.11 -24.54 -11.47
C LEU A 146 -3.67 -24.79 -11.97
N PRO A 147 -3.43 -25.89 -12.71
CA PRO A 147 -2.08 -26.34 -13.07
C PRO A 147 -1.25 -25.33 -13.86
N THR A 148 -1.90 -24.41 -14.59
CA THR A 148 -1.21 -23.40 -15.42
C THR A 148 -0.84 -22.13 -14.67
N LEU A 149 -1.27 -21.97 -13.41
CA LEU A 149 -1.05 -20.76 -12.62
C LEU A 149 0.42 -20.63 -12.15
N ASP A 150 1.12 -19.60 -12.64
CA ASP A 150 2.39 -19.16 -12.07
C ASP A 150 2.14 -18.22 -10.86
N ILE A 151 2.51 -18.70 -9.69
CA ILE A 151 2.37 -17.94 -8.44
C ILE A 151 3.52 -16.97 -8.21
N THR A 152 4.64 -17.13 -8.91
CA THR A 152 5.90 -16.43 -8.64
C THR A 152 5.71 -14.91 -8.48
N PRO A 153 5.00 -14.22 -9.39
CA PRO A 153 4.89 -12.77 -9.29
C PRO A 153 4.09 -12.31 -8.06
N ASN A 154 3.19 -13.15 -7.53
CA ASN A 154 2.41 -12.84 -6.33
C ASN A 154 3.18 -13.06 -5.01
N THR A 155 4.27 -13.82 -5.03
CA THR A 155 4.98 -14.21 -3.79
C THR A 155 6.14 -13.29 -3.40
N ASN A 156 6.40 -12.24 -4.17
CA ASN A 156 7.49 -11.29 -3.89
C ASN A 156 6.95 -9.85 -3.82
N PRO A 157 6.90 -9.23 -2.63
CA PRO A 157 6.35 -7.88 -2.46
C PRO A 157 7.25 -6.76 -3.01
N GLU A 158 8.53 -7.01 -3.18
CA GLU A 158 9.49 -5.99 -3.64
C GLU A 158 9.51 -5.87 -5.16
N THR A 159 9.56 -7.02 -5.83
CA THR A 159 9.85 -7.11 -7.26
C THR A 159 8.73 -7.75 -8.07
N GLY A 160 7.70 -8.31 -7.43
CA GLY A 160 6.53 -8.88 -8.08
C GLY A 160 5.85 -7.89 -9.02
N CYS A 161 5.81 -8.23 -10.30
CA CYS A 161 5.27 -7.38 -11.35
C CYS A 161 4.65 -8.24 -12.46
N MET A 162 3.61 -7.70 -13.12
CA MET A 162 2.96 -8.34 -14.26
C MET A 162 2.65 -7.31 -15.35
N THR A 163 2.60 -7.77 -16.60
CA THR A 163 2.33 -6.93 -17.77
C THR A 163 0.82 -6.70 -17.92
N PRO A 164 0.31 -5.45 -17.79
CA PRO A 164 -1.12 -5.19 -17.92
C PRO A 164 -1.61 -5.35 -19.36
N PRO A 165 -2.95 -5.41 -19.58
CA PRO A 165 -3.53 -5.37 -20.92
C PRO A 165 -3.00 -4.18 -21.72
N GLY A 166 -2.71 -4.40 -23.00
CA GLY A 166 -2.10 -3.41 -23.90
C GLY A 166 -0.57 -3.35 -23.85
N SER A 167 0.11 -3.92 -22.85
CA SER A 167 1.58 -3.99 -22.82
C SER A 167 2.14 -4.76 -24.02
N PRO A 168 3.29 -4.37 -24.59
CA PRO A 168 4.01 -5.20 -25.56
C PRO A 168 4.35 -6.58 -24.97
N CYS A 169 4.30 -7.62 -25.80
CA CYS A 169 4.74 -8.98 -25.46
C CYS A 169 6.22 -9.18 -25.84
N ARG A 170 6.90 -10.15 -25.22
CA ARG A 170 8.32 -10.44 -25.52
C ARG A 170 8.48 -11.04 -26.92
N GLU A 171 7.50 -11.82 -27.33
CA GLU A 171 7.42 -12.55 -28.60
C GLU A 171 6.90 -11.68 -29.75
N GLY A 172 6.66 -10.39 -29.49
CA GLY A 172 6.01 -9.47 -30.42
C GLY A 172 4.49 -9.41 -30.23
N GLY A 173 3.88 -8.36 -30.76
CA GLY A 173 2.48 -8.02 -30.52
C GLY A 173 2.23 -7.45 -29.11
N TYR A 174 0.98 -7.49 -28.66
CA TYR A 174 0.52 -6.86 -27.43
C TYR A 174 -0.41 -7.78 -26.65
N ARG A 175 -0.50 -7.58 -25.34
CA ARG A 175 -1.51 -8.26 -24.52
C ARG A 175 -2.90 -7.78 -24.90
N GLN A 176 -3.76 -8.70 -25.32
CA GLN A 176 -5.10 -8.41 -25.80
C GLN A 176 -6.12 -8.57 -24.68
N LEU A 177 -6.92 -7.52 -24.43
CA LEU A 177 -8.06 -7.59 -23.52
C LEU A 177 -9.12 -8.51 -24.11
N THR A 178 -9.65 -9.46 -23.33
CA THR A 178 -10.65 -10.43 -23.82
C THR A 178 -12.07 -9.81 -23.91
N GLY A 179 -12.40 -8.85 -23.04
CA GLY A 179 -13.69 -8.16 -22.99
C GLY A 179 -13.64 -6.73 -23.56
N THR A 180 -14.72 -5.97 -23.35
CA THR A 180 -14.74 -4.56 -23.77
C THR A 180 -13.86 -3.70 -22.84
N LEU A 181 -13.26 -2.65 -23.40
CA LEU A 181 -12.51 -1.68 -22.60
C LEU A 181 -13.39 -0.97 -21.55
N ASP A 182 -14.64 -0.68 -21.88
CA ASP A 182 -15.55 0.03 -20.97
C ASP A 182 -15.93 -0.86 -19.77
N ASP A 183 -16.23 -2.14 -19.99
CA ASP A 183 -16.48 -3.10 -18.90
C ASP A 183 -15.24 -3.27 -18.00
N ALA A 184 -14.04 -3.28 -18.59
CA ALA A 184 -12.81 -3.35 -17.82
C ALA A 184 -12.62 -2.10 -16.94
N VAL A 185 -12.87 -0.91 -17.48
CA VAL A 185 -12.84 0.34 -16.71
C VAL A 185 -13.89 0.32 -15.61
N GLU A 186 -15.09 -0.18 -15.90
CA GLU A 186 -16.17 -0.36 -14.91
C GLU A 186 -15.73 -1.31 -13.78
N ALA A 187 -15.17 -2.48 -14.10
CA ALA A 187 -14.69 -3.43 -13.08
C ALA A 187 -13.65 -2.79 -12.14
N PHE A 188 -12.72 -1.99 -12.66
CA PHE A 188 -11.71 -1.29 -11.86
C PHE A 188 -12.23 -0.02 -11.15
N THR A 189 -13.44 0.43 -11.43
CA THR A 189 -14.06 1.59 -10.76
C THR A 189 -15.14 1.16 -9.77
N ALA A 190 -16.02 0.23 -10.14
CA ALA A 190 -17.01 -0.40 -9.26
C ALA A 190 -16.38 -1.30 -8.21
N ARG A 191 -15.31 -2.03 -8.58
CA ARG A 191 -14.56 -2.98 -7.73
C ARG A 191 -15.42 -4.19 -7.26
N SER A 192 -14.76 -5.16 -6.63
CA SER A 192 -15.40 -6.37 -6.10
C SER A 192 -16.16 -6.14 -4.79
N ALA A 193 -16.93 -7.13 -4.34
CA ALA A 193 -17.57 -7.12 -3.03
C ALA A 193 -16.54 -7.11 -1.87
N PRO A 194 -16.81 -6.43 -0.74
CA PRO A 194 -15.89 -6.35 0.41
C PRO A 194 -15.46 -7.69 1.00
N ASP A 195 -16.30 -8.72 0.89
CA ASP A 195 -16.08 -10.04 1.47
C ASP A 195 -15.54 -11.08 0.48
N LEU A 196 -15.12 -10.65 -0.72
CA LEU A 196 -14.51 -11.48 -1.76
C LEU A 196 -13.41 -12.41 -1.23
N LEU A 197 -12.39 -11.85 -0.58
CA LEU A 197 -11.23 -12.64 -0.13
C LEU A 197 -11.62 -13.67 0.94
N PRO A 198 -12.35 -13.31 2.01
CA PRO A 198 -12.94 -14.27 2.94
C PRO A 198 -13.72 -15.40 2.25
N ARG A 199 -14.63 -15.04 1.34
CA ARG A 199 -15.45 -16.02 0.59
C ARG A 199 -14.58 -16.95 -0.23
N LEU A 200 -13.54 -16.43 -0.89
CA LEU A 200 -12.64 -17.22 -1.72
C LEU A 200 -11.80 -18.19 -0.88
N TYR A 201 -11.32 -17.81 0.30
CA TYR A 201 -10.67 -18.75 1.21
C TYR A 201 -11.62 -19.86 1.69
N MET A 202 -12.88 -19.52 2.00
CA MET A 202 -13.92 -20.51 2.35
C MET A 202 -14.18 -21.48 1.20
N LEU A 203 -14.24 -20.94 -0.02
CA LEU A 203 -14.44 -21.69 -1.25
C LEU A 203 -13.35 -22.73 -1.47
N LEU A 204 -12.09 -22.34 -1.23
CA LEU A 204 -10.90 -23.14 -1.47
C LEU A 204 -10.60 -24.14 -0.33
N GLY A 205 -11.46 -24.20 0.70
CA GLY A 205 -11.31 -25.16 1.80
C GLY A 205 -10.09 -24.90 2.69
N ALA A 206 -9.61 -23.65 2.70
CA ALA A 206 -8.43 -23.24 3.47
C ALA A 206 -8.77 -23.06 4.95
N LEU A 207 -8.98 -24.18 5.63
CA LEU A 207 -9.44 -24.24 7.02
C LEU A 207 -8.28 -24.30 8.03
N LYS A 208 -7.03 -24.34 7.55
CA LYS A 208 -5.84 -24.38 8.40
C LYS A 208 -5.32 -22.96 8.66
N PRO A 209 -5.17 -22.54 9.92
CA PRO A 209 -4.55 -21.27 10.26
C PRO A 209 -3.07 -21.29 9.87
N SER A 210 -2.57 -20.21 9.28
CA SER A 210 -1.13 -20.00 9.16
C SER A 210 -0.49 -19.81 10.55
N PRO A 211 0.57 -20.56 10.91
CA PRO A 211 1.30 -20.37 12.16
C PRO A 211 1.89 -18.96 12.34
N ARG A 212 2.09 -18.21 11.25
CA ARG A 212 2.70 -16.86 11.30
C ARG A 212 1.75 -15.76 11.78
N HIS A 213 0.44 -15.99 11.84
CA HIS A 213 -0.49 -15.01 12.45
C HIS A 213 -0.41 -14.98 13.98
N ALA A 214 0.25 -15.95 14.62
CA ALA A 214 0.50 -15.92 16.07
C ALA A 214 1.68 -14.99 16.46
N GLY A 215 2.50 -14.55 15.50
CA GLY A 215 3.78 -13.88 15.78
C GLY A 215 3.75 -12.35 15.87
N ALA A 216 2.68 -11.66 15.45
CA ALA A 216 2.69 -10.19 15.32
C ALA A 216 1.50 -9.47 15.97
N SER A 217 0.70 -10.15 16.79
CA SER A 217 -0.32 -9.50 17.61
C SER A 217 -0.06 -9.79 19.08
N ILE A 218 0.93 -9.12 19.66
CA ILE A 218 0.92 -8.83 21.10
C ILE A 218 0.14 -7.52 21.30
N THR A 219 -1.09 -7.51 20.80
CA THR A 219 -2.18 -6.73 21.40
C THR A 219 -3.01 -7.76 22.14
N ALA A 220 -3.32 -7.49 23.40
CA ALA A 220 -4.10 -8.37 24.27
C ALA A 220 -5.27 -9.01 23.49
N PRO A 221 -5.56 -10.31 23.67
CA PRO A 221 -6.60 -10.97 22.91
C PRO A 221 -7.90 -10.19 23.07
N ALA A 222 -8.40 -9.61 21.97
CA ALA A 222 -9.80 -9.23 21.91
C ALA A 222 -10.58 -10.53 22.15
N ASP A 223 -11.37 -10.54 23.21
CA ASP A 223 -12.06 -11.72 23.70
C ASP A 223 -12.95 -12.29 22.59
N GLU A 224 -12.98 -13.61 22.42
CA GLU A 224 -13.85 -14.27 21.40
C GLU A 224 -15.32 -13.87 21.59
N ASP A 225 -15.70 -13.52 22.81
CA ASP A 225 -16.99 -12.98 23.24
C ASP A 225 -17.39 -11.67 22.52
N THR A 226 -16.44 -10.95 21.90
CA THR A 226 -16.77 -9.75 21.11
C THR A 226 -17.55 -10.09 19.83
N TYR A 227 -17.25 -11.24 19.23
CA TYR A 227 -17.76 -11.63 17.90
C TYR A 227 -18.92 -12.62 17.96
N THR A 228 -19.15 -13.22 19.13
CA THR A 228 -20.17 -14.23 19.32
C THR A 228 -21.12 -13.84 20.45
N HIS A 229 -22.34 -14.35 20.39
CA HIS A 229 -23.31 -14.26 21.47
C HIS A 229 -24.04 -15.60 21.62
N GLY A 230 -24.64 -15.83 22.78
CA GLY A 230 -25.19 -17.12 23.17
C GLY A 230 -24.14 -18.02 23.85
N ILE A 231 -24.60 -19.08 24.51
CA ILE A 231 -23.77 -19.97 25.32
C ILE A 231 -23.94 -21.41 24.83
N GLY A 232 -22.87 -22.20 24.89
CA GLY A 232 -22.92 -23.63 24.53
C GLY A 232 -23.34 -23.85 23.08
N ASP A 233 -24.34 -24.71 22.89
CA ASP A 233 -24.80 -25.14 21.56
C ASP A 233 -25.58 -24.06 20.79
N ASP A 234 -26.03 -23.01 21.48
CA ASP A 234 -26.72 -21.86 20.91
C ASP A 234 -25.77 -20.69 20.55
N ARG A 235 -24.46 -20.88 20.76
CA ARG A 235 -23.44 -19.89 20.38
C ARG A 235 -23.52 -19.62 18.87
N ARG A 236 -23.60 -18.35 18.50
CA ARG A 236 -23.70 -17.84 17.12
C ARG A 236 -22.99 -16.49 16.98
N LEU A 237 -22.74 -16.05 15.74
CA LEU A 237 -22.16 -14.73 15.48
C LEU A 237 -23.09 -13.61 15.96
N THR A 238 -22.54 -12.54 16.52
CA THR A 238 -23.30 -11.31 16.84
C THR A 238 -23.98 -10.77 15.57
N PRO A 239 -25.22 -10.24 15.63
CA PRO A 239 -25.97 -9.84 14.43
C PRO A 239 -25.21 -8.89 13.49
N SER A 240 -24.33 -8.04 14.03
CA SER A 240 -23.45 -7.15 13.25
C SER A 240 -22.46 -7.87 12.32
N TYR A 241 -22.25 -9.17 12.51
CA TYR A 241 -21.33 -10.01 11.73
C TYR A 241 -22.04 -11.14 10.99
N VAL A 242 -23.37 -11.21 11.07
CA VAL A 242 -24.19 -12.19 10.35
C VAL A 242 -24.37 -11.73 8.90
N ARG A 243 -24.36 -12.70 7.98
CA ARG A 243 -24.61 -12.48 6.55
C ARG A 243 -26.04 -12.88 6.19
N ASP A 244 -26.68 -12.08 5.35
CA ASP A 244 -28.08 -12.28 4.95
C ASP A 244 -28.24 -12.87 3.54
N GLU A 245 -27.12 -13.07 2.83
CA GLU A 245 -27.08 -13.57 1.46
C GLU A 245 -27.31 -15.10 1.36
N PRO A 246 -27.93 -15.61 0.28
CA PRO A 246 -28.17 -17.04 0.11
C PRO A 246 -26.87 -17.85 0.03
N LEU A 247 -26.95 -19.16 0.30
CA LEU A 247 -25.80 -20.07 0.13
C LEU A 247 -25.35 -20.09 -1.34
N PRO A 248 -24.02 -20.14 -1.63
CA PRO A 248 -23.54 -20.35 -2.99
C PRO A 248 -24.16 -21.61 -3.61
N PRO A 249 -24.54 -21.62 -4.90
CA PRO A 249 -25.33 -22.71 -5.49
C PRO A 249 -24.75 -24.11 -5.28
N ALA A 250 -23.43 -24.27 -5.40
CA ALA A 250 -22.77 -25.55 -5.17
C ALA A 250 -22.83 -25.99 -3.69
N VAL A 251 -22.69 -25.04 -2.76
CA VAL A 251 -22.78 -25.28 -1.30
C VAL A 251 -24.22 -25.64 -0.91
N ALA A 252 -25.19 -24.91 -1.45
CA ALA A 252 -26.61 -25.21 -1.25
C ALA A 252 -26.97 -26.62 -1.72
N ARG A 253 -26.54 -26.98 -2.94
CA ARG A 253 -26.82 -28.30 -3.55
C ARG A 253 -26.20 -29.46 -2.76
N TYR A 254 -24.98 -29.27 -2.25
CA TYR A 254 -24.38 -30.27 -1.36
C TYR A 254 -25.11 -30.34 -0.01
N ALA A 255 -25.45 -29.19 0.58
CA ALA A 255 -26.17 -29.15 1.86
C ALA A 255 -27.51 -29.89 1.79
N THR A 256 -28.27 -29.71 0.70
CA THR A 256 -29.61 -30.30 0.55
C THR A 256 -29.60 -31.72 -0.03
N HIS A 257 -28.70 -32.03 -0.97
CA HIS A 257 -28.74 -33.28 -1.74
C HIS A 257 -27.45 -34.10 -1.69
N GLY A 258 -26.39 -33.62 -1.05
CA GLY A 258 -25.11 -34.33 -0.96
C GLY A 258 -24.35 -34.41 -2.29
N VAL A 259 -24.81 -33.68 -3.31
CA VAL A 259 -24.22 -33.68 -4.65
C VAL A 259 -22.93 -32.86 -4.63
N ILE A 260 -21.81 -33.54 -4.87
CA ILE A 260 -20.52 -32.89 -5.11
C ILE A 260 -20.58 -32.27 -6.51
N SER A 261 -20.35 -30.95 -6.60
CA SER A 261 -20.50 -30.20 -7.85
C SER A 261 -19.28 -30.36 -8.75
N ASP A 262 -19.47 -30.74 -10.01
CA ASP A 262 -18.38 -30.81 -11.02
C ASP A 262 -17.73 -29.45 -11.27
N SER A 263 -18.46 -28.35 -11.02
CA SER A 263 -17.92 -26.99 -11.05
C SER A 263 -16.96 -26.66 -9.89
N ARG A 264 -16.76 -27.60 -8.96
CA ARG A 264 -15.88 -27.49 -7.79
C ARG A 264 -14.89 -28.67 -7.79
N PRO A 265 -13.88 -28.69 -8.68
CA PRO A 265 -12.87 -29.76 -8.75
C PRO A 265 -12.04 -29.91 -7.45
N THR A 266 -12.19 -28.96 -6.52
CA THR A 266 -11.58 -28.95 -5.19
C THR A 266 -12.25 -29.88 -4.19
N TRP A 267 -13.48 -30.31 -4.47
CA TRP A 267 -14.24 -31.23 -3.64
C TRP A 267 -13.93 -32.67 -4.05
N GLN A 268 -12.72 -33.10 -3.74
CA GLN A 268 -12.23 -34.44 -4.07
C GLN A 268 -12.83 -35.51 -3.15
N SER A 269 -13.40 -35.10 -2.01
CA SER A 269 -14.03 -35.98 -1.05
C SER A 269 -15.24 -35.31 -0.39
N ASN A 270 -15.91 -36.02 0.53
CA ASN A 270 -16.98 -35.45 1.33
C ASN A 270 -16.50 -34.48 2.43
N HIS A 271 -15.20 -34.31 2.65
CA HIS A 271 -14.68 -33.48 3.74
C HIS A 271 -14.75 -31.98 3.44
N GLU A 272 -14.29 -31.58 2.26
CA GLU A 272 -14.27 -30.19 1.79
C GLU A 272 -15.67 -29.58 1.68
N PRO A 273 -16.64 -30.20 0.97
CA PRO A 273 -17.99 -29.66 0.86
C PRO A 273 -18.71 -29.60 2.20
N ARG A 274 -18.57 -30.64 3.04
CA ARG A 274 -19.17 -30.67 4.38
C ARG A 274 -18.72 -29.49 5.23
N GLN A 275 -17.40 -29.26 5.33
CA GLN A 275 -16.91 -28.13 6.10
C GLN A 275 -17.32 -26.79 5.45
N SER A 276 -17.36 -26.71 4.12
CA SER A 276 -17.85 -25.51 3.41
C SER A 276 -19.27 -25.16 3.83
N VAL A 277 -20.19 -26.14 3.88
CA VAL A 277 -21.56 -25.92 4.36
C VAL A 277 -21.57 -25.40 5.79
N VAL A 278 -20.82 -26.03 6.70
CA VAL A 278 -20.77 -25.60 8.12
C VAL A 278 -20.28 -24.17 8.25
N VAL A 279 -19.18 -23.78 7.60
CA VAL A 279 -18.68 -22.39 7.69
C VAL A 279 -19.68 -21.40 7.11
N HIS A 280 -20.33 -21.72 5.98
CA HIS A 280 -21.35 -20.85 5.39
C HIS A 280 -22.60 -20.73 6.27
N ALA A 281 -22.96 -21.78 7.00
CA ALA A 281 -24.07 -21.76 7.95
C ALA A 281 -23.74 -20.85 9.16
N ILE A 282 -22.56 -21.03 9.78
CA ILE A 282 -22.15 -20.18 10.91
C ILE A 282 -22.06 -18.71 10.51
N ALA A 283 -21.54 -18.40 9.31
CA ALA A 283 -21.50 -17.04 8.78
C ALA A 283 -22.90 -16.40 8.61
N ARG A 284 -23.96 -17.20 8.54
CA ARG A 284 -25.37 -16.79 8.44
C ARG A 284 -26.10 -16.88 9.79
N GLY A 285 -25.36 -16.97 10.88
CA GLY A 285 -25.92 -16.93 12.23
C GLY A 285 -26.44 -18.27 12.76
N HIS A 286 -26.23 -19.38 12.06
CA HIS A 286 -26.55 -20.69 12.59
C HIS A 286 -25.66 -21.05 13.78
N SER A 287 -26.25 -21.73 14.77
CA SER A 287 -25.58 -22.35 15.92
C SER A 287 -25.47 -23.87 15.72
N LEU A 288 -24.77 -24.56 16.63
CA LEU A 288 -24.74 -26.03 16.63
C LEU A 288 -26.14 -26.63 16.80
N SER A 289 -26.98 -26.06 17.66
CA SER A 289 -28.38 -26.47 17.84
C SER A 289 -29.17 -26.38 16.54
N THR A 290 -29.15 -25.23 15.87
CA THR A 290 -29.87 -25.08 14.58
C THR A 290 -29.32 -26.02 13.50
N LEU A 291 -28.01 -26.29 13.49
CA LEU A 291 -27.42 -27.23 12.54
C LEU A 291 -27.87 -28.66 12.78
N ARG A 292 -28.07 -29.08 14.05
CA ARG A 292 -28.65 -30.38 14.38
C ARG A 292 -30.07 -30.50 13.84
N ASP A 293 -30.89 -29.47 14.01
CA ASP A 293 -32.26 -29.45 13.48
C ASP A 293 -32.29 -29.52 11.96
N MET A 294 -31.36 -28.84 11.28
CA MET A 294 -31.29 -28.84 9.82
C MET A 294 -30.93 -30.21 9.23
N ILE A 295 -30.13 -31.02 9.93
CA ILE A 295 -29.72 -32.35 9.46
C ILE A 295 -30.58 -33.50 10.02
N ALA A 296 -31.38 -33.23 11.04
CA ALA A 296 -32.31 -34.20 11.62
C ALA A 296 -33.35 -34.67 10.59
N PRO A 297 -33.96 -35.86 10.76
CA PRO A 297 -35.04 -36.32 9.89
C PRO A 297 -36.14 -35.27 9.74
N GLY A 298 -36.46 -34.92 8.49
CA GLY A 298 -37.42 -33.85 8.15
C GLY A 298 -36.80 -32.46 7.99
N GLY A 299 -35.53 -32.27 8.36
CA GLY A 299 -34.78 -31.03 8.14
C GLY A 299 -34.33 -30.84 6.68
N PRO A 300 -34.11 -29.58 6.23
CA PRO A 300 -33.78 -29.27 4.84
C PRO A 300 -32.44 -29.84 4.37
N TRP A 301 -31.52 -30.15 5.28
CA TRP A 301 -30.19 -30.71 4.97
C TRP A 301 -30.07 -32.18 5.36
N HIS A 302 -31.19 -32.81 5.71
CA HIS A 302 -31.24 -34.21 6.09
C HIS A 302 -30.71 -35.13 5.00
N GLN A 303 -31.03 -34.85 3.73
CA GLN A 303 -30.64 -35.71 2.59
C GLN A 303 -29.24 -35.40 2.04
N GLY A 304 -28.62 -34.28 2.45
CA GLY A 304 -27.30 -33.87 1.96
C GLY A 304 -26.24 -33.90 3.04
N LEU A 305 -26.19 -32.84 3.86
CA LEU A 305 -25.20 -32.73 4.93
C LEU A 305 -25.34 -33.84 5.99
N GLY A 306 -26.57 -34.30 6.26
CA GLY A 306 -26.86 -35.37 7.24
C GLY A 306 -26.04 -36.65 7.00
N PRO A 307 -26.15 -37.31 5.84
CA PRO A 307 -25.37 -38.48 5.46
C PRO A 307 -23.85 -38.30 5.62
N ALA A 308 -23.33 -37.09 5.35
CA ALA A 308 -21.91 -36.78 5.49
C ALA A 308 -21.39 -36.92 6.93
N TYR A 309 -22.28 -36.83 7.93
CA TYR A 309 -22.00 -37.08 9.34
C TYR A 309 -22.46 -38.46 9.83
N GLN A 310 -23.54 -39.03 9.28
CA GLN A 310 -24.03 -40.36 9.68
C GLN A 310 -22.99 -41.47 9.54
N ARG A 311 -22.05 -41.33 8.59
CA ARG A 311 -20.91 -42.27 8.43
C ARG A 311 -20.02 -42.42 9.67
N TYR A 312 -20.10 -41.49 10.62
CA TYR A 312 -19.38 -41.57 11.90
C TYR A 312 -20.17 -42.26 13.01
N HIS A 313 -21.37 -42.77 12.71
CA HIS A 313 -22.23 -43.50 13.63
C HIS A 313 -22.40 -42.74 14.96
N HIS A 314 -22.07 -43.38 16.09
CA HIS A 314 -22.13 -42.79 17.44
C HIS A 314 -21.30 -41.51 17.62
N ARG A 315 -20.38 -41.17 16.70
CA ARG A 315 -19.57 -39.94 16.74
C ARG A 315 -20.05 -38.85 15.78
N ALA A 316 -21.20 -39.02 15.12
CA ALA A 316 -21.74 -38.03 14.18
C ALA A 316 -21.87 -36.65 14.80
N ASP A 317 -22.48 -36.56 15.99
CA ASP A 317 -22.68 -35.31 16.71
C ASP A 317 -21.35 -34.64 17.11
N GLN A 318 -20.43 -35.42 17.67
CA GLN A 318 -19.08 -34.94 18.01
C GLN A 318 -18.28 -34.47 16.80
N ALA A 319 -18.51 -35.06 15.62
CA ALA A 319 -17.88 -34.62 14.38
C ALA A 319 -18.45 -33.27 13.91
N LEU A 320 -19.77 -33.08 13.99
CA LEU A 320 -20.42 -31.81 13.68
C LEU A 320 -19.96 -30.70 14.64
N ALA A 321 -19.96 -30.97 15.95
CA ALA A 321 -19.52 -30.01 16.95
C ALA A 321 -18.06 -29.55 16.73
N ARG A 322 -17.16 -30.48 16.38
CA ARG A 322 -15.76 -30.15 16.04
C ARG A 322 -15.65 -29.28 14.80
N ASP A 323 -16.45 -29.55 13.78
CA ASP A 323 -16.46 -28.77 12.54
C ASP A 323 -17.04 -27.36 12.76
N VAL A 324 -18.05 -27.23 13.62
CA VAL A 324 -18.60 -25.93 14.06
C VAL A 324 -17.57 -25.11 14.83
N THR A 325 -16.88 -25.71 15.80
CA THR A 325 -15.80 -25.02 16.53
C THR A 325 -14.70 -24.53 15.58
N LYS A 326 -14.27 -25.38 14.64
CA LYS A 326 -13.30 -24.98 13.61
C LYS A 326 -13.82 -23.82 12.74
N ALA A 327 -15.11 -23.84 12.39
CA ALA A 327 -15.72 -22.78 11.60
C ALA A 327 -15.73 -21.43 12.35
N PHE A 328 -16.10 -21.40 13.64
CA PHE A 328 -16.03 -20.18 14.46
C PHE A 328 -14.61 -19.64 14.57
N THR A 329 -13.66 -20.49 14.99
CA THR A 329 -12.25 -20.09 15.13
C THR A 329 -11.72 -19.52 13.80
N TRP A 330 -12.06 -20.17 12.69
CA TRP A 330 -11.63 -19.72 11.36
C TRP A 330 -12.25 -18.38 10.96
N LEU A 331 -13.57 -18.22 11.10
CA LEU A 331 -14.29 -16.97 10.78
C LEU A 331 -13.77 -15.80 11.62
N ILE A 332 -13.67 -15.98 12.92
CA ILE A 332 -13.21 -14.93 13.84
C ILE A 332 -11.77 -14.53 13.51
N THR A 333 -10.88 -15.51 13.32
CA THR A 333 -9.45 -15.24 13.13
C THR A 333 -9.13 -14.62 11.77
N ASN A 334 -9.72 -15.12 10.70
CA ASN A 334 -9.32 -14.74 9.33
C ASN A 334 -10.22 -13.67 8.72
N VAL A 335 -11.47 -13.58 9.16
CA VAL A 335 -12.47 -12.68 8.56
C VAL A 335 -12.77 -11.49 9.46
N LEU A 336 -13.04 -11.73 10.75
CA LEU A 336 -13.50 -10.66 11.65
C LEU A 336 -12.33 -9.88 12.28
N LYS A 337 -11.30 -10.58 12.78
CA LYS A 337 -10.10 -9.96 13.37
C LYS A 337 -9.21 -9.23 12.35
N SER A 338 -9.35 -9.50 11.06
CA SER A 338 -8.63 -8.80 9.99
C SER A 338 -9.24 -7.43 9.66
N SER A 339 -10.45 -7.12 10.19
CA SER A 339 -11.15 -5.83 10.02
C SER A 339 -11.76 -5.29 11.34
N PRO A 340 -10.98 -5.09 12.42
CA PRO A 340 -11.53 -4.59 13.68
C PRO A 340 -11.85 -3.09 13.59
N PRO A 341 -12.99 -2.61 14.13
CA PRO A 341 -13.21 -1.19 14.38
C PRO A 341 -12.22 -0.72 15.45
N ARG A 342 -11.21 0.08 15.06
CA ARG A 342 -10.21 0.62 16.01
C ARG A 342 -10.57 2.07 16.37
N HIS A 343 -10.92 2.30 17.63
CA HIS A 343 -11.03 3.63 18.19
C HIS A 343 -9.65 4.31 18.19
N LYS A 344 -9.52 5.43 17.49
CA LYS A 344 -8.30 6.24 17.51
C LYS A 344 -8.38 7.28 18.61
N ASN A 345 -7.51 7.16 19.61
CA ASN A 345 -7.02 8.32 20.36
C ASN A 345 -6.03 9.11 19.48
N LYS A 346 -6.53 9.67 18.38
CA LYS A 346 -5.82 10.76 17.71
C LYS A 346 -5.95 11.99 18.60
N TYR A 347 -4.96 12.88 18.57
CA TYR A 347 -5.05 14.22 19.18
C TYR A 347 -6.19 15.02 18.54
N THR A 348 -7.43 14.73 18.94
CA THR A 348 -8.64 15.48 18.65
C THR A 348 -8.69 16.65 19.63
N GLN A 349 -7.73 17.57 19.51
CA GLN A 349 -7.87 18.89 20.13
C GLN A 349 -9.03 19.59 19.41
N GLY A 350 -10.21 19.57 20.05
CA GLY A 350 -11.51 19.91 19.49
C GLY A 350 -11.51 21.17 18.62
N GLY A 351 -12.12 21.05 17.45
CA GLY A 351 -12.32 22.13 16.50
C GLY A 351 -13.25 21.66 15.39
N GLN A 352 -13.77 22.62 14.62
CA GLN A 352 -14.61 22.34 13.45
C GLN A 352 -13.89 21.34 12.52
N PRO A 353 -14.59 20.32 11.99
CA PRO A 353 -14.00 19.32 11.11
C PRO A 353 -13.46 19.95 9.82
N GLU A 354 -14.02 21.09 9.43
CA GLU A 354 -13.68 21.86 8.23
C GLU A 354 -13.17 23.26 8.60
N GLY A 355 -12.52 23.93 7.64
CA GLY A 355 -12.01 25.28 7.77
C GLY A 355 -10.55 25.36 8.27
N PRO A 356 -10.06 26.59 8.52
CA PRO A 356 -8.72 26.82 9.08
C PRO A 356 -8.60 26.24 10.50
N ARG A 357 -7.38 25.82 10.89
CA ARG A 357 -7.11 25.30 12.23
C ARG A 357 -5.76 25.78 12.77
N GLY A 358 -5.73 26.10 14.06
CA GLY A 358 -4.54 26.59 14.77
C GLY A 358 -4.43 28.11 14.81
N PRO A 359 -3.46 28.65 15.57
CA PRO A 359 -3.29 30.09 15.74
C PRO A 359 -3.09 30.82 14.42
N LYS A 360 -3.75 31.97 14.25
CA LYS A 360 -3.67 32.77 13.02
C LYS A 360 -2.24 33.09 12.62
N GLU A 361 -1.37 33.46 13.57
CA GLU A 361 0.04 33.76 13.31
C GLU A 361 0.79 32.58 12.66
N LEU A 362 0.57 31.35 13.17
CA LEU A 362 1.19 30.14 12.59
C LEU A 362 0.56 29.76 11.25
N ARG A 363 -0.75 29.98 11.06
CA ARG A 363 -1.41 29.81 9.75
C ARG A 363 -0.86 30.79 8.72
N ASP A 364 -0.67 32.06 9.10
CA ASP A 364 -0.08 33.09 8.25
C ASP A 364 1.37 32.72 7.90
N TRP A 365 2.16 32.24 8.86
CA TRP A 365 3.51 31.74 8.62
C TRP A 365 3.51 30.56 7.64
N LEU A 366 2.70 29.53 7.90
CA LEU A 366 2.68 28.34 7.06
C LEU A 366 2.14 28.66 5.65
N ALA A 367 1.11 29.51 5.52
CA ALA A 367 0.64 29.98 4.22
C ALA A 367 1.73 30.71 3.43
N ASN A 368 2.53 31.54 4.09
CA ASN A 368 3.69 32.19 3.48
C ASN A 368 4.77 31.18 3.09
N ALA A 369 5.08 30.22 3.97
CA ALA A 369 6.08 29.18 3.74
C ALA A 369 5.71 28.27 2.55
N LEU A 370 4.43 27.91 2.41
CA LEU A 370 3.93 27.14 1.27
C LEU A 370 3.99 27.95 -0.04
N ALA A 371 3.63 29.24 -0.01
CA ALA A 371 3.73 30.12 -1.17
C ALA A 371 5.20 30.35 -1.61
N TRP A 372 6.13 30.45 -0.66
CA TRP A 372 7.56 30.46 -0.93
C TRP A 372 7.99 29.14 -1.60
N ALA A 373 7.57 27.99 -1.06
CA ALA A 373 7.89 26.69 -1.63
C ALA A 373 7.30 26.49 -3.05
N ASP A 374 6.14 27.08 -3.34
CA ASP A 374 5.56 27.08 -4.70
C ASP A 374 6.42 27.81 -5.72
N ARG A 375 7.01 28.93 -5.30
CA ARG A 375 7.91 29.72 -6.15
C ARG A 375 9.22 28.98 -6.36
N GLU A 376 9.87 28.55 -5.28
CA GLU A 376 11.23 27.98 -5.34
C GLU A 376 11.28 26.59 -5.95
N PHE A 377 10.26 25.76 -5.70
CA PHE A 377 10.22 24.38 -6.16
C PHE A 377 9.17 24.15 -7.25
N ARG A 378 8.88 25.19 -8.04
CA ARG A 378 7.89 25.11 -9.13
C ARG A 378 8.20 23.95 -10.06
N GLY A 379 7.21 23.07 -10.26
CA GLY A 379 7.33 21.89 -11.12
C GLY A 379 8.15 20.72 -10.54
N LYS A 380 8.84 20.92 -9.40
CA LYS A 380 9.65 19.87 -8.75
C LYS A 380 8.79 19.01 -7.82
N ARG A 381 8.89 17.69 -7.94
CA ARG A 381 8.19 16.73 -7.03
C ARG A 381 8.61 16.92 -5.57
N TYR A 382 9.85 17.31 -5.35
CA TYR A 382 10.43 17.59 -4.04
C TYR A 382 9.64 18.63 -3.23
N ARG A 383 8.92 19.55 -3.90
CA ARG A 383 8.02 20.53 -3.27
C ARG A 383 7.06 19.91 -2.25
N TRP A 384 6.53 18.71 -2.55
CA TRP A 384 5.54 18.07 -1.69
C TRP A 384 6.15 17.51 -0.40
N THR A 385 7.43 17.12 -0.45
CA THR A 385 8.22 16.75 0.74
C THR A 385 8.47 18.00 1.60
N VAL A 386 8.85 19.12 0.97
CA VAL A 386 9.03 20.42 1.65
C VAL A 386 7.74 20.87 2.34
N TYR A 387 6.59 20.76 1.66
CA TYR A 387 5.27 21.02 2.22
C TYR A 387 4.98 20.20 3.49
N ALA A 388 5.33 18.91 3.50
CA ALA A 388 5.12 18.06 4.67
C ALA A 388 6.00 18.49 5.86
N VAL A 389 7.27 18.81 5.60
CA VAL A 389 8.22 19.25 6.63
C VAL A 389 7.82 20.61 7.23
N LEU A 390 7.43 21.57 6.39
CA LEU A 390 6.99 22.89 6.85
C LEU A 390 5.73 22.80 7.72
N GLN A 391 4.76 21.97 7.32
CA GLN A 391 3.54 21.74 8.11
C GLN A 391 3.85 21.03 9.45
N ALA A 392 4.71 20.01 9.42
CA ALA A 392 5.13 19.32 10.66
C ALA A 392 5.90 20.27 11.59
N MET A 393 6.74 21.16 11.06
CA MET A 393 7.41 22.22 11.83
C MET A 393 6.39 23.15 12.48
N ALA A 394 5.37 23.61 11.74
CA ALA A 394 4.31 24.45 12.29
C ALA A 394 3.54 23.76 13.42
N PHE A 395 3.24 22.47 13.25
CA PHE A 395 2.59 21.66 14.27
C PHE A 395 3.46 21.52 15.51
N HIS A 396 4.76 21.23 15.36
CA HIS A 396 5.68 21.14 16.49
C HIS A 396 5.94 22.48 17.16
N ALA A 397 5.88 23.60 16.43
CA ALA A 397 5.85 24.92 17.03
C ALA A 397 4.65 25.08 17.97
N LEU A 398 3.47 24.65 17.53
CA LEU A 398 2.25 24.74 18.33
C LEU A 398 2.29 23.88 19.60
N VAL A 399 2.77 22.63 19.50
CA VAL A 399 2.68 21.68 20.63
C VAL A 399 3.90 21.66 21.56
N ALA A 400 5.05 22.15 21.09
CA ALA A 400 6.32 22.05 21.83
C ALA A 400 7.26 23.24 21.58
N GLY A 401 6.85 24.24 20.80
CA GLY A 401 7.67 25.40 20.50
C GLY A 401 7.57 26.50 21.56
N GLU A 402 8.58 27.36 21.58
CA GLU A 402 8.64 28.55 22.42
C GLU A 402 8.54 29.80 21.53
N ARG A 403 7.78 30.82 21.95
CA ARG A 403 7.75 32.11 21.26
C ARG A 403 8.79 33.07 21.85
N ARG A 404 9.72 33.56 21.04
CA ARG A 404 10.69 34.60 21.44
C ARG A 404 10.75 35.70 20.39
N SER A 405 10.66 36.95 20.84
CA SER A 405 10.75 38.14 19.98
C SER A 405 9.84 38.08 18.74
N GLY A 406 8.61 37.57 18.91
CA GLY A 406 7.63 37.44 17.82
C GLY A 406 7.86 36.27 16.85
N SER A 407 8.91 35.47 17.03
CA SER A 407 9.20 34.28 16.21
C SER A 407 9.01 32.99 17.02
N TRP A 408 8.63 31.90 16.34
CA TRP A 408 8.53 30.58 16.95
C TRP A 408 9.86 29.85 16.89
N LEU A 409 10.33 29.34 18.02
CA LEU A 409 11.49 28.47 18.16
C LEU A 409 11.02 27.03 18.40
N VAL A 410 11.50 26.09 17.59
CA VAL A 410 11.05 24.69 17.61
C VAL A 410 12.26 23.77 17.74
N GLY A 411 12.43 23.17 18.92
CA GLY A 411 13.39 22.10 19.15
C GLY A 411 12.80 20.76 18.75
N VAL A 412 13.17 20.22 17.59
CA VAL A 412 12.59 18.95 17.11
C VAL A 412 13.58 18.14 16.28
N GLY A 413 13.71 16.85 16.62
CA GLY A 413 14.59 15.93 15.91
C GLY A 413 13.95 15.37 14.63
N GLY A 414 14.78 15.07 13.62
CA GLY A 414 14.31 14.55 12.33
C GLY A 414 13.48 13.26 12.40
N ARG A 415 13.75 12.36 13.36
CA ARG A 415 12.92 11.16 13.60
C ARG A 415 11.49 11.51 14.06
N THR A 416 11.35 12.53 14.92
CA THR A 416 10.02 13.00 15.36
C THR A 416 9.30 13.68 14.20
N LEU A 417 10.02 14.50 13.41
CA LEU A 417 9.47 15.11 12.20
C LEU A 417 9.05 14.07 11.16
N SER A 418 9.80 12.97 10.99
CA SER A 418 9.41 11.85 10.11
C SER A 418 8.02 11.33 10.46
N LEU A 419 7.73 11.15 11.75
CA LEU A 419 6.39 10.75 12.21
C LEU A 419 5.34 11.83 11.95
N GLY A 420 5.67 13.12 12.16
CA GLY A 420 4.75 14.24 11.91
C GLY A 420 4.52 14.59 10.44
N CYS A 421 5.41 14.12 9.55
CA CYS A 421 5.36 14.34 8.11
C CYS A 421 4.58 13.24 7.37
N GLY A 422 3.77 12.43 8.06
CA GLY A 422 3.04 11.32 7.46
C GLY A 422 3.96 10.16 7.06
N LEU A 423 4.94 9.86 7.94
CA LEU A 423 5.88 8.74 7.81
C LEU A 423 6.87 8.84 6.64
N LEU A 424 7.16 10.05 6.12
CA LEU A 424 8.33 10.27 5.25
C LEU A 424 9.61 9.71 5.87
N SER A 425 10.58 9.25 5.06
CA SER A 425 11.85 8.77 5.61
C SER A 425 12.61 9.88 6.34
N GLU A 426 13.39 9.47 7.33
CA GLU A 426 14.27 10.33 8.13
C GLU A 426 15.23 11.08 7.20
N ASP A 427 15.83 10.37 6.25
CA ASP A 427 16.72 10.95 5.23
C ASP A 427 16.03 12.02 4.39
N SER A 428 14.77 11.81 4.01
CA SER A 428 14.02 12.81 3.25
C SER A 428 13.81 14.08 4.07
N VAL A 429 13.48 13.92 5.35
CA VAL A 429 13.34 15.05 6.29
C VAL A 429 14.68 15.76 6.48
N TRP A 430 15.77 15.03 6.70
CA TRP A 430 17.10 15.61 6.86
C TRP A 430 17.58 16.37 5.63
N ARG A 431 17.36 15.82 4.43
CA ARG A 431 17.67 16.50 3.16
C ARG A 431 16.89 17.80 3.02
N VAL A 432 15.59 17.80 3.31
CA VAL A 432 14.79 19.04 3.30
C VAL A 432 15.34 20.04 4.30
N LEU A 433 15.66 19.61 5.52
CA LEU A 433 16.15 20.53 6.53
C LEU A 433 17.53 21.10 6.21
N ALA A 434 18.45 20.30 5.66
CA ALA A 434 19.75 20.76 5.19
C ALA A 434 19.56 21.81 4.08
N ASP A 435 18.75 21.47 3.08
CA ASP A 435 18.44 22.34 1.95
C ASP A 435 17.82 23.69 2.40
N LEU A 436 16.79 23.65 3.25
CA LEU A 436 16.13 24.86 3.75
C LEU A 436 17.06 25.75 4.59
N ARG A 437 18.04 25.17 5.31
CA ARG A 437 19.00 25.94 6.12
C ARG A 437 19.99 26.73 5.27
N GLU A 438 20.36 26.18 4.12
CA GLU A 438 21.37 26.76 3.23
C GLU A 438 20.74 27.73 2.21
N ARG A 439 19.42 27.69 2.04
CA ARG A 439 18.71 28.42 1.00
C ARG A 439 18.30 29.83 1.45
N PRO A 440 18.76 30.90 0.76
CA PRO A 440 18.37 32.27 1.10
C PRO A 440 16.85 32.48 1.05
N GLY A 441 16.33 33.21 2.03
CA GLY A 441 14.91 33.54 2.11
C GLY A 441 13.99 32.39 2.51
N ALA A 442 14.53 31.23 2.92
CA ALA A 442 13.75 30.14 3.47
C ALA A 442 12.96 30.58 4.72
N PRO A 443 11.76 30.04 4.95
CA PRO A 443 10.86 30.43 6.04
C PRO A 443 11.31 29.89 7.41
N LEU A 444 12.52 29.34 7.51
CA LEU A 444 13.12 28.86 8.74
C LEU A 444 14.64 29.06 8.73
N VAL A 445 15.22 29.16 9.92
CA VAL A 445 16.68 29.21 10.11
C VAL A 445 17.08 28.33 11.29
N LEU A 446 18.28 27.75 11.25
CA LEU A 446 18.82 26.98 12.36
C LEU A 446 19.29 27.93 13.46
N ALA A 447 18.56 27.99 14.57
CA ALA A 447 18.88 28.84 15.71
C ALA A 447 19.90 28.18 16.66
N ARG A 448 19.82 26.85 16.82
CA ARG A 448 20.74 26.07 17.64
C ARG A 448 20.99 24.70 17.03
N ARG A 449 22.26 24.28 16.97
CA ARG A 449 22.63 22.91 16.64
C ARG A 449 22.35 21.97 17.81
N HIS A 450 21.98 20.74 17.50
CA HIS A 450 21.80 19.66 18.45
C HIS A 450 23.06 19.47 19.31
N VAL A 451 22.87 19.10 20.58
CA VAL A 451 23.95 18.79 21.52
C VAL A 451 23.49 17.66 22.44
N GLY A 452 24.23 16.55 22.48
CA GLY A 452 23.90 15.41 23.33
C GLY A 452 22.52 14.83 22.99
N THR A 453 21.56 15.00 23.90
CA THR A 453 20.15 14.60 23.72
C THR A 453 19.26 15.70 23.14
N GLU A 454 19.74 16.95 23.12
CA GLU A 454 18.99 18.10 22.63
C GLU A 454 18.93 18.11 21.11
N ALA A 455 17.74 18.36 20.57
CA ALA A 455 17.53 18.43 19.14
C ALA A 455 18.02 19.77 18.54
N ASP A 456 18.11 19.80 17.21
CA ASP A 456 18.25 21.06 16.49
C ASP A 456 17.04 21.97 16.77
N VAL A 457 17.30 23.25 17.02
CA VAL A 457 16.26 24.26 17.26
C VAL A 457 16.18 25.18 16.05
N TYR A 458 14.99 25.31 15.50
CA TYR A 458 14.72 26.15 14.34
C TYR A 458 13.88 27.36 14.71
N ALA A 459 14.26 28.53 14.22
CA ALA A 459 13.40 29.71 14.23
C ALA A 459 12.55 29.72 12.96
N LEU A 460 11.24 29.82 13.11
CA LEU A 460 10.29 30.00 12.00
C LEU A 460 10.25 31.49 11.66
N THR A 461 10.79 31.87 10.50
CA THR A 461 10.98 33.26 10.10
C THR A 461 9.88 33.73 9.15
N SER A 462 9.49 35.00 9.28
CA SER A 462 8.50 35.65 8.42
C SER A 462 9.06 36.85 7.65
N HIS A 463 10.39 37.08 7.73
CA HIS A 463 11.07 38.22 7.10
C HIS A 463 10.91 38.24 5.56
N ASN A 464 10.88 37.06 4.93
CA ASN A 464 10.63 36.94 3.49
C ASN A 464 9.14 36.68 3.23
N ARG A 465 8.33 37.75 3.15
CA ARG A 465 6.90 37.64 2.89
C ARG A 465 6.62 37.58 1.38
N VAL A 466 6.31 36.39 0.88
CA VAL A 466 6.04 36.10 -0.54
C VAL A 466 4.56 36.30 -0.90
N THR A 467 3.67 36.30 0.10
CA THR A 467 2.23 36.49 -0.11
C THR A 467 1.59 37.32 1.01
N THR A 468 0.68 38.20 0.62
CA THR A 468 -0.16 39.01 1.52
C THR A 468 -1.64 38.64 1.45
N ASP A 469 -2.01 37.73 0.54
CA ASP A 469 -3.38 37.24 0.37
C ASP A 469 -3.89 36.53 1.65
N PRO A 470 -4.88 37.09 2.36
CA PRO A 470 -5.41 36.52 3.59
C PRO A 470 -6.12 35.18 3.34
N SER A 471 -6.64 34.94 2.14
CA SER A 471 -7.36 33.70 1.81
C SER A 471 -6.47 32.46 1.87
N LYS A 472 -5.15 32.61 1.71
CA LYS A 472 -4.20 31.50 1.82
C LYS A 472 -4.09 30.99 3.25
N ALA A 473 -4.12 31.88 4.24
CA ALA A 473 -4.10 31.47 5.65
C ALA A 473 -5.39 30.75 6.04
N GLU A 474 -6.53 31.13 5.47
CA GLU A 474 -7.82 30.46 5.67
C GLU A 474 -7.86 29.05 5.05
N ARG A 475 -6.92 28.73 4.15
CA ARG A 475 -6.74 27.42 3.49
C ARG A 475 -5.59 26.60 4.08
N VAL A 476 -5.31 26.79 5.37
CA VAL A 476 -4.24 26.12 6.10
C VAL A 476 -4.73 25.61 7.46
N ARG A 477 -4.23 24.43 7.84
CA ARG A 477 -4.44 23.81 9.15
C ARG A 477 -3.11 23.44 9.79
N ILE A 478 -2.95 23.79 11.07
CA ILE A 478 -1.79 23.43 11.88
C ILE A 478 -2.05 22.10 12.58
N GLU A 479 -1.71 21.01 11.89
CA GLU A 479 -1.91 19.64 12.35
C GLU A 479 -0.88 18.71 11.68
N PRO A 480 -0.56 17.54 12.28
CA PRO A 480 0.37 16.60 11.67
C PRO A 480 -0.19 16.07 10.35
N VAL A 481 0.72 15.72 9.44
CA VAL A 481 0.36 15.14 8.15
C VAL A 481 -0.17 13.72 8.37
N HIS A 482 -1.29 13.39 7.76
CA HIS A 482 -1.91 12.06 7.91
C HIS A 482 -1.03 10.94 7.36
N ASP A 483 -0.90 9.84 8.09
CA ASP A 483 0.05 8.75 7.74
C ASP A 483 -0.31 8.03 6.42
N ALA A 484 -1.59 7.99 6.04
CA ALA A 484 -2.05 7.41 4.76
C ALA A 484 -1.35 7.99 3.51
N TRP A 485 -0.74 9.19 3.60
CA TRP A 485 -0.02 9.79 2.50
C TRP A 485 1.28 9.05 2.13
N ILE A 486 1.82 8.19 2.98
CA ILE A 486 2.93 7.30 2.60
C ILE A 486 2.50 6.29 1.53
N VAL A 487 1.24 5.84 1.58
CA VAL A 487 0.69 4.86 0.63
C VAL A 487 0.29 5.54 -0.68
N LEU A 488 -0.42 6.66 -0.60
CA LEU A 488 -0.99 7.35 -1.76
C LEU A 488 0.02 8.26 -2.47
N GLY A 489 1.01 8.75 -1.72
CA GLY A 489 1.98 9.75 -2.14
C GLY A 489 1.57 11.17 -1.74
N HIS A 490 2.47 11.86 -1.04
CA HIS A 490 2.29 13.22 -0.52
C HIS A 490 1.89 14.27 -1.57
N HIS A 491 2.23 14.05 -2.84
CA HIS A 491 1.84 14.97 -3.91
C HIS A 491 0.34 15.20 -3.99
N LEU A 492 -0.49 14.18 -3.73
CA LEU A 492 -1.95 14.29 -3.82
C LEU A 492 -2.59 15.10 -2.68
N ARG A 493 -1.86 15.29 -1.58
CA ARG A 493 -2.37 15.84 -0.32
C ARG A 493 -3.01 17.21 -0.49
N ARG A 494 -2.32 18.14 -1.18
CA ARG A 494 -2.77 19.53 -1.25
C ARG A 494 -4.14 19.66 -1.94
N ILE A 495 -4.39 18.87 -2.98
CA ILE A 495 -5.67 18.84 -3.67
C ILE A 495 -6.77 18.30 -2.73
N TYR A 496 -6.50 17.19 -2.05
CA TYR A 496 -7.44 16.60 -1.10
C TYR A 496 -7.80 17.57 0.04
N GLU A 497 -6.80 18.19 0.67
CA GLU A 497 -7.01 19.12 1.79
C GLU A 497 -7.85 20.33 1.35
N LEU A 498 -7.58 20.90 0.18
CA LEU A 498 -8.36 22.03 -0.36
C LEU A 498 -9.83 21.67 -0.61
N VAL A 499 -10.13 20.45 -1.08
CA VAL A 499 -11.51 20.00 -1.29
C VAL A 499 -12.18 19.67 0.04
N VAL A 500 -11.58 18.76 0.81
CA VAL A 500 -12.23 18.13 1.97
C VAL A 500 -12.20 19.02 3.21
N GLN A 501 -11.15 19.80 3.39
CA GLN A 501 -11.01 20.66 4.58
C GLN A 501 -11.44 22.10 4.30
N HIS A 502 -11.41 22.56 3.04
CA HIS A 502 -11.69 23.95 2.69
C HIS A 502 -12.80 24.15 1.65
N GLY A 503 -13.47 23.07 1.21
CA GLY A 503 -14.68 23.15 0.39
C GLY A 503 -14.46 23.64 -1.05
N LEU A 504 -13.23 23.63 -1.58
CA LEU A 504 -13.00 24.02 -2.98
C LEU A 504 -13.51 22.92 -3.91
N THR A 505 -14.63 23.18 -4.60
CA THR A 505 -15.26 22.20 -5.50
C THR A 505 -14.96 22.43 -6.99
N ASN A 506 -14.68 23.66 -7.41
CA ASN A 506 -14.34 23.98 -8.79
C ASN A 506 -12.87 23.60 -9.09
N LYS A 507 -12.64 22.78 -10.13
CA LYS A 507 -11.29 22.33 -10.51
C LYS A 507 -10.34 23.46 -10.86
N ALA A 508 -10.81 24.53 -11.52
CA ALA A 508 -9.94 25.65 -11.90
C ALA A 508 -9.41 26.39 -10.65
N ASP A 509 -10.29 26.71 -9.71
CA ASP A 509 -9.93 27.36 -8.45
C ASP A 509 -9.05 26.47 -7.59
N LEU A 510 -9.37 25.16 -7.56
CA LEU A 510 -8.60 24.14 -6.87
C LEU A 510 -7.16 24.05 -7.39
N TYR A 511 -6.97 24.01 -8.71
CA TYR A 511 -5.64 23.91 -9.32
C TYR A 511 -4.83 25.19 -9.15
N ALA A 512 -5.49 26.36 -9.24
CA ALA A 512 -4.88 27.64 -8.93
C ALA A 512 -4.43 27.71 -7.46
N ALA A 513 -5.29 27.31 -6.53
CA ALA A 513 -4.99 27.30 -5.09
C ALA A 513 -3.91 26.28 -4.69
N ALA A 514 -3.79 25.18 -5.42
CA ALA A 514 -2.73 24.18 -5.25
C ALA A 514 -1.44 24.50 -6.02
N ALA A 515 -1.40 25.61 -6.78
CA ALA A 515 -0.28 26.00 -7.63
C ALA A 515 0.18 24.84 -8.54
N VAL A 516 -0.76 24.19 -9.23
CA VAL A 516 -0.48 23.12 -10.19
C VAL A 516 -1.08 23.44 -11.57
N PRO A 517 -0.38 23.08 -12.66
CA PRO A 517 -0.98 23.14 -13.99
C PRO A 517 -2.20 22.23 -14.10
N ARG A 518 -3.16 22.61 -14.95
CA ARG A 518 -4.41 21.86 -15.14
C ARG A 518 -4.19 20.37 -15.45
N ALA A 519 -3.28 20.05 -16.35
CA ALA A 519 -2.98 18.65 -16.71
C ALA A 519 -2.51 17.84 -15.49
N THR A 520 -1.62 18.42 -14.67
CA THR A 520 -1.15 17.78 -13.43
C THR A 520 -2.28 17.66 -12.41
N GLY A 521 -3.10 18.70 -12.25
CA GLY A 521 -4.26 18.69 -11.36
C GLY A 521 -5.27 17.61 -11.73
N ASP A 522 -5.59 17.47 -13.03
CA ASP A 522 -6.50 16.43 -13.53
C ASP A 522 -5.95 15.03 -13.28
N THR A 523 -4.63 14.81 -13.46
CA THR A 523 -4.00 13.56 -13.02
C THR A 523 -4.22 13.38 -11.52
N MET A 524 -3.83 14.31 -10.66
CA MET A 524 -3.94 14.14 -9.20
C MET A 524 -5.38 13.85 -8.74
N VAL A 525 -6.37 14.53 -9.32
CA VAL A 525 -7.79 14.28 -9.06
C VAL A 525 -8.18 12.85 -9.42
N ILE A 526 -7.75 12.33 -10.57
CA ILE A 526 -8.03 10.95 -10.95
C ILE A 526 -7.40 9.95 -9.96
N ASP A 527 -6.16 10.18 -9.48
CA ASP A 527 -5.58 9.26 -8.47
C ASP A 527 -6.38 9.28 -7.17
N LEU A 528 -6.88 10.44 -6.77
CA LEU A 528 -7.74 10.58 -5.59
C LEU A 528 -9.13 9.96 -5.80
N GLU A 529 -9.68 10.02 -7.02
CA GLU A 529 -10.91 9.32 -7.41
C GLU A 529 -10.72 7.80 -7.36
N ILE A 530 -9.61 7.29 -7.90
CA ILE A 530 -9.25 5.87 -7.85
C ILE A 530 -9.11 5.39 -6.40
N ALA A 531 -8.55 6.23 -5.52
CA ALA A 531 -8.46 5.94 -4.09
C ALA A 531 -9.80 6.07 -3.33
N GLY A 532 -10.86 6.53 -3.99
CA GLY A 532 -12.18 6.79 -3.39
C GLY A 532 -12.23 8.02 -2.47
N LEU A 533 -11.16 8.81 -2.40
CA LEU A 533 -11.05 10.00 -1.54
C LEU A 533 -11.82 11.19 -2.10
N LEU A 534 -11.91 11.29 -3.42
CA LEU A 534 -12.69 12.30 -4.14
C LEU A 534 -13.66 11.62 -5.11
N ARG A 535 -14.72 12.33 -5.51
CA ARG A 535 -15.62 11.93 -6.59
C ARG A 535 -15.98 13.13 -7.46
N ARG A 536 -16.38 12.88 -8.71
CA ARG A 536 -16.85 13.95 -9.62
C ARG A 536 -18.31 14.28 -9.33
N GLU A 537 -18.61 15.57 -9.32
CA GLU A 537 -19.97 16.09 -9.20
C GLU A 537 -20.31 16.88 -10.47
N GLY A 538 -20.38 16.15 -11.60
CA GLY A 538 -20.57 16.74 -12.92
C GLY A 538 -19.30 17.33 -13.54
N ARG A 539 -19.47 18.15 -14.59
CA ARG A 539 -18.35 18.66 -15.39
C ARG A 539 -17.58 19.74 -14.64
N GLY A 540 -16.28 19.52 -14.45
CA GLY A 540 -15.38 20.53 -13.88
C GLY A 540 -15.45 20.68 -12.35
N ARG A 541 -16.25 19.87 -11.66
CA ARG A 541 -16.40 19.90 -10.21
C ARG A 541 -15.98 18.58 -9.57
N VAL A 542 -15.44 18.69 -8.36
CA VAL A 542 -15.06 17.55 -7.51
C VAL A 542 -15.58 17.78 -6.11
N THR A 543 -15.91 16.69 -5.43
CA THR A 543 -16.35 16.70 -4.03
C THR A 543 -15.72 15.53 -3.28
N ARG A 544 -15.95 15.48 -1.97
CA ARG A 544 -15.49 14.40 -1.10
C ARG A 544 -16.07 13.05 -1.54
N GLY A 545 -15.22 12.03 -1.59
CA GLY A 545 -15.61 10.65 -1.85
C GLY A 545 -16.05 9.91 -0.56
N GLU A 546 -16.42 8.64 -0.72
CA GLU A 546 -16.94 7.81 0.38
C GLU A 546 -15.83 7.26 1.28
N VAL A 547 -14.59 7.20 0.79
CA VAL A 547 -13.45 6.69 1.54
C VAL A 547 -12.79 7.81 2.34
N SER A 548 -12.46 7.54 3.60
CA SER A 548 -11.65 8.44 4.44
C SER A 548 -10.17 8.06 4.41
N LEU A 549 -9.28 9.02 4.71
CA LEU A 549 -7.86 8.73 4.92
C LEU A 549 -7.64 7.73 6.06
N ASP A 550 -8.49 7.76 7.08
CA ASP A 550 -8.46 6.82 8.19
C ASP A 550 -8.73 5.40 7.73
N ALA A 551 -9.78 5.20 6.93
CA ALA A 551 -10.07 3.91 6.35
C ALA A 551 -8.86 3.39 5.55
N ILE A 552 -8.24 4.22 4.70
CA ILE A 552 -7.04 3.84 3.94
C ILE A 552 -5.89 3.44 4.86
N ALA A 553 -5.62 4.20 5.92
CA ALA A 553 -4.55 3.87 6.87
C ALA A 553 -4.81 2.52 7.56
N ASP A 554 -6.03 2.27 8.01
CA ASP A 554 -6.40 1.04 8.71
C ASP A 554 -6.28 -0.17 7.77
N ARG A 555 -6.77 -0.05 6.53
CA ARG A 555 -6.67 -1.08 5.48
C ARG A 555 -5.24 -1.39 5.08
N GLN A 556 -4.36 -0.41 5.19
CA GLN A 556 -2.95 -0.57 4.84
C GLN A 556 -2.08 -0.88 6.07
N ARG A 557 -2.71 -1.02 7.25
CA ARG A 557 -2.04 -1.21 8.56
C ARG A 557 -0.89 -0.24 8.76
N VAL A 558 -1.12 1.03 8.41
CA VAL A 558 -0.12 2.09 8.53
C VAL A 558 0.20 2.38 10.00
N ASP A 559 -0.74 2.10 10.90
CA ASP A 559 -0.54 2.13 12.34
C ASP A 559 0.50 1.12 12.84
N ASP A 560 0.49 -0.11 12.31
CA ASP A 560 1.52 -1.10 12.62
C ASP A 560 2.91 -0.60 12.17
N HIS A 561 3.01 -0.09 10.94
CA HIS A 561 4.25 0.52 10.42
C HIS A 561 4.73 1.70 11.27
N ARG A 562 3.80 2.53 11.77
CA ARG A 562 4.12 3.63 12.67
C ARG A 562 4.63 3.12 14.01
N ALA A 563 3.99 2.10 14.57
CA ALA A 563 4.36 1.50 15.85
C ALA A 563 5.76 0.87 15.78
N GLU A 564 6.05 0.09 14.74
CA GLU A 564 7.38 -0.46 14.47
C GLU A 564 8.46 0.63 14.42
N ARG A 565 8.18 1.72 13.70
CA ARG A 565 9.11 2.85 13.59
C ARG A 565 9.33 3.56 14.92
N ILE A 566 8.27 3.73 15.72
CA ILE A 566 8.36 4.29 17.09
C ILE A 566 9.24 3.39 17.97
N GLN A 567 9.02 2.08 17.96
CA GLN A 567 9.82 1.12 18.73
C GLN A 567 11.30 1.18 18.33
N ARG A 568 11.58 1.16 17.01
CA ARG A 568 12.93 1.33 16.48
C ARG A 568 13.58 2.62 16.98
N TYR A 569 12.88 3.76 16.90
CA TYR A 569 13.42 5.03 17.38
C TYR A 569 13.65 5.07 18.87
N GLN A 570 12.81 4.41 19.66
CA GLN A 570 13.02 4.30 21.10
C GLN A 570 14.29 3.50 21.41
N ALA A 571 14.50 2.36 20.73
CA ALA A 571 15.70 1.55 20.86
C ALA A 571 16.97 2.33 20.44
N GLU A 572 16.95 2.98 19.28
CA GLU A 572 18.08 3.80 18.80
C GLU A 572 18.41 4.96 19.76
N ARG A 573 17.39 5.64 20.30
CA ARG A 573 17.58 6.71 21.30
C ARG A 573 18.13 6.17 22.62
N ALA A 574 17.71 4.97 23.05
CA ALA A 574 18.25 4.33 24.25
C ALA A 574 19.74 3.99 24.04
N ALA A 575 20.10 3.41 22.89
CA ALA A 575 21.48 3.13 22.53
C ALA A 575 22.34 4.41 22.52
N TRP A 576 21.85 5.50 21.93
CA TRP A 576 22.54 6.80 21.93
C TRP A 576 22.75 7.37 23.33
N ARG A 577 21.73 7.31 24.19
CA ARG A 577 21.85 7.77 25.58
C ARG A 577 22.88 6.96 26.36
N ASN A 578 22.88 5.63 26.20
CA ASN A 578 23.88 4.77 26.85
C ASN A 578 25.30 5.14 26.39
N TRP A 579 25.49 5.38 25.10
CA TRP A 579 26.77 5.83 24.56
C TRP A 579 27.22 7.19 25.13
N LEU A 580 26.31 8.16 25.27
CA LEU A 580 26.62 9.46 25.87
C LEU A 580 27.05 9.31 27.33
N VAL A 581 26.33 8.52 28.12
CA VAL A 581 26.65 8.27 29.54
C VAL A 581 28.02 7.62 29.68
N GLU A 582 28.34 6.63 28.85
CA GLU A 582 29.65 5.97 28.89
C GLU A 582 30.78 6.95 28.54
N ARG A 583 30.58 7.78 27.52
CA ARG A 583 31.56 8.80 27.14
C ARG A 583 31.78 9.85 28.24
N ASP A 584 30.72 10.27 28.93
CA ASP A 584 30.82 11.22 30.03
C ASP A 584 31.52 10.61 31.25
N ARG A 585 31.29 9.31 31.53
CA ARG A 585 32.06 8.57 32.56
C ARG A 585 33.55 8.52 32.24
N ILE A 586 33.91 8.20 31.00
CA ILE A 586 35.32 8.17 30.56
C ILE A 586 35.97 9.55 30.74
N ARG A 587 35.26 10.64 30.38
CA ARG A 587 35.75 12.01 30.56
C ARG A 587 35.94 12.39 32.03
N ASN A 588 35.01 12.01 32.90
CA ASN A 588 35.04 12.36 34.32
C ASN A 588 36.00 11.50 35.14
N ASN A 589 36.33 10.28 34.68
CA ASN A 589 37.23 9.35 35.35
C ASN A 589 38.67 9.34 34.76
N GLY A 590 38.97 10.19 33.78
CA GLY A 590 40.34 10.40 33.29
C GLY A 590 41.21 11.14 34.31
N PRO A 591 42.52 10.87 34.41
CA PRO A 591 43.39 11.53 35.39
C PRO A 591 43.41 13.06 35.17
N ALA A 592 43.21 13.83 36.23
CA ALA A 592 43.29 15.28 36.24
C ALA A 592 44.67 15.72 35.76
N THR A 593 44.78 16.04 34.47
CA THR A 593 46.01 16.55 33.90
C THR A 593 45.94 18.06 33.97
N ASP A 594 46.75 18.59 34.88
CA ASP A 594 47.02 20.01 35.11
C ASP A 594 47.24 20.71 33.77
N ILE A 595 46.31 21.58 33.37
CA ILE A 595 46.43 22.34 32.11
C ILE A 595 47.42 23.49 32.37
N ARG A 596 48.72 23.16 32.36
CA ARG A 596 49.72 24.12 31.89
C ARG A 596 49.61 24.14 30.38
N ILE A 597 49.16 25.25 29.83
CA ILE A 597 49.22 25.54 28.40
C ILE A 597 50.69 25.52 27.96
N PRO A 598 51.11 24.67 27.00
CA PRO A 598 52.30 24.93 26.21
C PRO A 598 51.87 25.19 24.76
N SER A 599 52.33 26.32 24.25
CA SER A 599 52.14 26.75 22.87
C SER A 599 52.57 25.67 21.86
N THR A 600 51.70 25.44 20.86
CA THR A 600 51.99 25.03 19.47
C THR A 600 52.80 23.75 19.20
N ARG A 601 52.11 22.67 18.76
CA ARG A 601 52.24 21.97 17.44
C ARG A 601 51.41 20.67 17.40
N PRO A 602 51.05 20.14 16.20
CA PRO A 602 49.75 19.53 15.93
C PRO A 602 49.60 18.10 16.45
N VAL A 603 48.39 17.80 16.94
CA VAL A 603 47.99 16.51 17.51
C VAL A 603 47.79 15.48 16.41
N SER A 604 48.56 14.40 16.51
CA SER A 604 48.33 13.11 15.83
C SER A 604 47.00 12.51 16.32
N VAL A 605 46.12 12.23 15.36
CA VAL A 605 44.81 11.61 15.56
C VAL A 605 45.01 10.11 15.77
N ALA A 606 44.40 9.56 16.81
CA ALA A 606 44.32 8.12 17.02
C ALA A 606 43.30 7.49 16.05
N THR A 607 43.78 6.44 15.39
CA THR A 607 43.23 5.63 14.30
C THR A 607 41.86 5.01 14.61
N GLY A 608 40.85 5.38 13.82
CA GLY A 608 39.54 4.70 13.77
C GLY A 608 39.51 3.57 12.74
N PRO A 609 38.45 2.72 12.74
CA PRO A 609 38.31 1.59 11.81
C PRO A 609 38.25 1.99 10.32
N ASP A 610 37.97 3.26 10.00
CA ASP A 610 38.06 3.80 8.63
C ASP A 610 39.51 3.89 8.13
N GLU A 611 40.51 4.09 9.00
CA GLU A 611 41.91 4.29 8.60
C GLU A 611 42.61 2.96 8.25
N LEU A 612 42.14 1.83 8.80
CA LEU A 612 42.61 0.49 8.40
C LEU A 612 42.08 0.09 7.03
N VAL A 613 40.85 0.49 6.70
CA VAL A 613 40.25 0.28 5.38
C VAL A 613 40.90 1.20 4.35
N GLU A 614 41.17 2.45 4.72
CA GLU A 614 41.87 3.43 3.88
C GLU A 614 43.33 3.04 3.63
N ARG A 615 44.05 2.49 4.63
CA ARG A 615 45.40 1.92 4.43
C ARG A 615 45.40 0.67 3.56
N ALA A 616 44.44 -0.25 3.75
CA ALA A 616 44.32 -1.44 2.92
C ALA A 616 43.99 -1.07 1.46
N TYR A 617 43.18 -0.03 1.27
CA TYR A 617 42.87 0.54 -0.05
C TYR A 617 44.09 1.22 -0.68
N LEU A 618 44.85 2.02 0.08
CA LEU A 618 46.08 2.68 -0.40
C LEU A 618 47.21 1.68 -0.72
N GLU A 619 47.38 0.62 0.09
CA GLU A 619 48.33 -0.46 -0.20
C GLU A 619 47.95 -1.23 -1.47
N LEU A 620 46.66 -1.48 -1.68
CA LEU A 620 46.14 -2.14 -2.88
C LEU A 620 46.37 -1.28 -4.15
N VAL A 621 46.11 0.03 -4.06
CA VAL A 621 46.30 1.00 -5.15
C VAL A 621 47.79 1.19 -5.50
N LEU A 622 48.68 1.18 -4.50
CA LEU A 622 50.13 1.25 -4.72
C LEU A 622 50.71 -0.04 -5.32
N ALA A 623 50.11 -1.20 -5.01
CA ALA A 623 50.58 -2.49 -5.50
C ALA A 623 50.04 -2.89 -6.89
N THR A 624 48.82 -2.48 -7.23
CA THR A 624 48.13 -2.92 -8.46
C THR A 624 47.81 -1.79 -9.45
N GLY A 625 48.18 -0.55 -9.10
CA GLY A 625 47.72 0.64 -9.80
C GLY A 625 46.28 1.00 -9.39
N PRO A 626 45.83 2.23 -9.69
CA PRO A 626 44.44 2.60 -9.45
C PRO A 626 43.50 1.67 -10.24
N PRO A 627 42.36 1.27 -9.67
CA PRO A 627 41.37 0.50 -10.41
C PRO A 627 40.97 1.27 -11.68
N PRO A 628 40.66 0.56 -12.79
CA PRO A 628 40.18 1.22 -14.00
C PRO A 628 38.95 2.05 -13.64
N LEU A 629 38.98 3.33 -14.04
CA LEU A 629 37.88 4.25 -13.81
C LEU A 629 36.59 3.63 -14.36
N ASP A 630 35.55 3.61 -13.54
CA ASP A 630 34.23 3.22 -14.03
C ASP A 630 33.69 4.30 -14.98
N ASP A 631 32.68 3.95 -15.78
CA ASP A 631 32.10 4.85 -16.77
C ASP A 631 31.61 6.18 -16.16
N THR A 632 31.29 6.20 -14.86
CA THR A 632 30.81 7.39 -14.14
C THR A 632 31.97 8.30 -13.76
N GLU A 633 33.12 7.73 -13.37
CA GLU A 633 34.32 8.50 -13.07
C GLU A 633 35.01 9.04 -14.32
N ILE A 634 34.98 8.29 -15.42
CA ILE A 634 35.42 8.78 -16.75
C ILE A 634 34.55 9.95 -17.20
N GLU A 635 33.23 9.86 -17.01
CA GLU A 635 32.29 10.93 -17.35
C GLU A 635 32.52 12.17 -16.47
N ARG A 636 32.82 11.99 -15.18
CA ARG A 636 33.15 13.08 -14.24
C ARG A 636 34.47 13.76 -14.60
N GLU A 637 35.53 13.01 -14.88
CA GLU A 637 36.81 13.59 -15.33
C GLU A 637 36.66 14.32 -16.67
N ALA A 638 35.89 13.78 -17.61
CA ALA A 638 35.61 14.45 -18.88
C ALA A 638 34.86 15.78 -18.68
N ILE A 639 33.89 15.82 -17.76
CA ILE A 639 33.16 17.04 -17.40
C ILE A 639 34.08 18.08 -16.75
N GLU A 640 34.95 17.65 -15.83
CA GLU A 640 35.92 18.52 -15.15
C GLU A 640 36.97 19.07 -16.13
N LEU A 641 37.44 18.26 -17.07
CA LEU A 641 38.39 18.66 -18.11
C LEU A 641 37.75 19.68 -19.09
N VAL A 642 36.50 19.47 -19.47
CA VAL A 642 35.72 20.39 -20.33
C VAL A 642 35.45 21.72 -19.60
N ALA A 643 35.21 21.68 -18.29
CA ALA A 643 35.05 22.88 -17.49
C ALA A 643 36.37 23.67 -17.34
N ALA A 644 37.48 22.97 -17.06
CA ALA A 644 38.78 23.58 -16.77
C ALA A 644 39.52 24.09 -18.02
N VAL A 645 39.44 23.38 -19.14
CA VAL A 645 40.19 23.69 -20.37
C VAL A 645 39.35 24.50 -21.37
N LEU A 646 38.05 24.21 -21.46
CA LEU A 646 37.16 24.79 -22.46
C LEU A 646 36.14 25.78 -21.88
N GLY A 647 36.17 26.02 -20.56
CA GLY A 647 35.27 26.96 -19.89
C GLY A 647 33.80 26.52 -19.92
N GLY A 648 33.53 25.23 -20.09
CA GLY A 648 32.17 24.68 -20.11
C GLY A 648 31.47 24.82 -18.75
N SER A 649 30.17 25.13 -18.75
CA SER A 649 29.35 25.16 -17.53
C SER A 649 28.22 24.15 -17.63
N ILE A 650 27.99 23.40 -16.54
CA ILE A 650 26.98 22.34 -16.48
C ILE A 650 25.60 23.00 -16.40
N VAL A 651 24.79 22.85 -17.46
CA VAL A 651 23.51 23.55 -17.60
C VAL A 651 22.33 22.81 -16.94
N ALA A 652 22.56 21.63 -16.37
CA ALA A 652 21.58 20.95 -15.51
C ALA A 652 22.19 19.81 -14.67
N ALA A 653 21.87 19.81 -13.38
CA ALA A 653 21.79 18.62 -12.53
C ALA A 653 20.38 18.56 -11.92
#